data_AF-A0A674D1W3-F1
#
_entry.id   AF-A0A674D1W3-F1
#
_cell.length_a   1.000
_cell.length_b   1.000
_cell.length_c   1.000
_cell.angle_alpha   90.00
_cell.angle_beta   90.00
_cell.angle_gamma   90.00
#
_symmetry.space_group_name_H-M   'P 1'
#
loop_
_entity.id
_entity.type
_entity.pdbx_description
1 polymer ?
#
loop_
_entity_poly.entity_id
_entity_poly.type
_entity_poly.pdbx_seq_one_letter_code
_entity_poly.pdbx_strand_id
1 'polypeptide(L)'
;MKLNVDHGGEYRLKSGLRKYACHLTLDPNTANPNLILSEGNRKVTCVEERQHYEDHPDRFDCLYQVLCREGLSGSRYYWEVERDGSMADIGVVYKGMKRKGWEDNSWIGGNKKSWCLLCSHIGYHINHPGVNRSIPGPVSNRVGVYLDWPAGTLSFYSVSSSGTLTHLYTEHTTFTEPLYPGFGISFFSETSVTLCQIDDQHIQRDHGGESCIKPGPEDTRDHGGESFIKPGPENTRDHGGESWIKPGPENTRDHGGESCIKPGPENTRDHGGYSCIKPGPEKWIPQSCKTCDHVEDSTHWLQIEPLTSTVQGVTMFRHRTPKGSYECTVSGLRWLCERDVILKYHFRNWDPYSQLLKDMQYTQGGPLLDITMELGELEEVHLPHCVCLGTNPSLRNEMKILHVEEHGVSLEEVHEVTRFHAKILHPKFSPIGPILRLLSWDVDVHCELMLYLTVKRETLISRLYLFPWNPSQIQAVKQQEMSEGSKRILITNPEQSLKLNSSFRLNIPFSTAINPQRIHLIQRDSTTSFFRAIVKMTGVDIEMELFSEDERTVWKEMVSHDEFVTETHSTSAVLGAGGPAESSLTGSAEQQLRSVRTEFVKRVSGPVLNELLDGLLQHTVINQEEMESVKVIAERTEKARDIIDMVLRKGTESCSRMINLLVELDPCLCSLLQINTVGVPT
;
A
#
# COMPACT_ATOMS: atom_id res chain seq x y z
N MET A 1 -28.02 31.07 -44.18
CA MET A 1 -28.02 29.88 -43.31
C MET A 1 -26.59 29.66 -42.85
N LYS A 2 -26.27 30.06 -41.61
CA LYS A 2 -24.93 29.90 -41.02
C LYS A 2 -24.95 28.55 -40.31
N LEU A 3 -24.28 27.56 -40.87
CA LEU A 3 -24.08 26.26 -40.20
C LEU A 3 -22.98 26.46 -39.15
N ASN A 4 -23.37 26.45 -37.87
CA ASN A 4 -22.44 26.42 -36.76
C ASN A 4 -21.95 24.97 -36.60
N VAL A 5 -20.65 24.74 -36.75
CA VAL A 5 -20.04 23.43 -36.53
C VAL A 5 -19.37 23.51 -35.17
N ASP A 6 -20.10 23.16 -34.11
CA ASP A 6 -19.53 23.14 -32.76
C ASP A 6 -18.40 22.10 -32.67
N HIS A 7 -17.40 22.48 -31.87
CA HIS A 7 -16.16 21.76 -31.58
C HIS A 7 -16.42 20.32 -31.15
N GLY A 8 -16.15 19.36 -32.04
CA GLY A 8 -16.30 17.93 -31.74
C GLY A 8 -15.35 17.02 -32.53
N GLY A 9 -14.21 17.54 -32.98
CA GLY A 9 -13.22 16.78 -33.75
C GLY A 9 -12.59 15.63 -32.96
N GLU A 10 -12.44 15.77 -31.64
CA GLU A 10 -11.81 14.75 -30.77
C GLU A 10 -12.73 13.57 -30.43
N TYR A 11 -14.06 13.70 -30.56
CA TYR A 11 -15.00 12.64 -30.18
C TYR A 11 -15.25 11.59 -31.28
N ARG A 12 -14.73 11.79 -32.49
CA ARG A 12 -14.91 10.86 -33.62
C ARG A 12 -13.86 9.75 -33.72
N LEU A 13 -12.86 9.73 -32.84
CA LEU A 13 -11.76 8.75 -32.85
C LEU A 13 -11.87 7.66 -31.77
N LYS A 14 -12.89 7.69 -30.88
CA LYS A 14 -13.08 6.67 -29.84
C LYS A 14 -13.93 5.50 -30.35
N SER A 15 -13.38 4.28 -30.37
CA SER A 15 -14.13 3.07 -30.71
C SER A 15 -14.95 2.56 -29.51
N GLY A 16 -16.06 1.86 -29.78
CA GLY A 16 -16.85 1.18 -28.73
C GLY A 16 -17.69 2.07 -27.81
N LEU A 17 -17.97 1.59 -26.59
CA LEU A 17 -18.81 2.27 -25.57
C LEU A 17 -18.11 3.50 -24.96
N ARG A 18 -16.77 3.52 -24.96
CA ARG A 18 -15.94 4.60 -24.41
C ARG A 18 -16.11 5.95 -25.11
N LYS A 19 -16.73 5.99 -26.30
CA LYS A 19 -17.12 7.24 -26.96
C LYS A 19 -18.21 8.01 -26.22
N TYR A 20 -18.95 7.34 -25.33
CA TYR A 20 -19.97 7.95 -24.47
C TYR A 20 -19.44 8.24 -23.06
N ALA A 21 -18.12 8.23 -22.86
CA ALA A 21 -17.49 8.48 -21.57
C ALA A 21 -17.98 9.81 -20.96
N CYS A 22 -18.39 9.77 -19.69
CA CYS A 22 -18.75 10.96 -18.92
C CYS A 22 -17.84 11.15 -17.71
N HIS A 23 -17.70 12.40 -17.29
CA HIS A 23 -17.00 12.76 -16.07
C HIS A 23 -18.00 12.80 -14.92
N LEU A 24 -17.69 12.09 -13.84
CA LEU A 24 -18.50 11.99 -12.63
C LEU A 24 -17.69 12.46 -11.43
N THR A 25 -18.37 13.03 -10.44
CA THR A 25 -17.79 13.43 -9.16
C THR A 25 -18.68 13.01 -8.00
N LEU A 26 -18.08 12.48 -6.94
CA LEU A 26 -18.78 12.05 -5.73
C LEU A 26 -19.28 13.29 -4.97
N ASP A 27 -20.52 13.23 -4.48
CA ASP A 27 -21.16 14.33 -3.77
C ASP A 27 -20.93 14.22 -2.25
N PRO A 28 -20.13 15.14 -1.65
CA PRO A 28 -19.89 15.17 -0.21
C PRO A 28 -21.17 15.33 0.63
N ASN A 29 -22.24 15.88 0.05
CA ASN A 29 -23.52 16.06 0.76
C ASN A 29 -24.32 14.76 0.89
N THR A 30 -23.97 13.73 0.12
CA THR A 30 -24.61 12.42 0.17
C THR A 30 -23.80 11.41 0.98
N ALA A 31 -22.47 11.58 1.04
CA ALA A 31 -21.55 10.65 1.65
C ALA A 31 -21.89 10.37 3.13
N ASN A 32 -21.97 9.09 3.48
CA ASN A 32 -22.09 8.69 4.87
C ASN A 32 -20.89 9.20 5.71
N PRO A 33 -21.10 9.60 6.98
CA PRO A 33 -20.02 10.06 7.86
C PRO A 33 -18.83 9.11 8.03
N ASN A 34 -18.96 7.82 7.75
CA ASN A 34 -17.85 6.88 7.80
C ASN A 34 -17.15 6.68 6.43
N LEU A 35 -17.39 7.59 5.48
CA LEU A 35 -16.76 7.60 4.17
C LEU A 35 -15.91 8.85 3.98
N ILE A 36 -14.68 8.70 3.52
CA ILE A 36 -13.82 9.81 3.08
C ILE A 36 -13.84 9.89 1.57
N LEU A 37 -14.08 11.09 1.04
CA LEU A 37 -13.89 11.40 -0.37
C LEU A 37 -12.48 11.94 -0.58
N SER A 38 -11.80 11.43 -1.60
CA SER A 38 -10.41 11.79 -1.94
C SER A 38 -10.22 11.86 -3.46
N GLU A 39 -9.00 12.18 -3.91
CA GLU A 39 -8.65 12.31 -5.33
C GLU A 39 -9.54 13.29 -6.11
N GLY A 40 -9.88 14.42 -5.48
CA GLY A 40 -10.80 15.41 -6.06
C GLY A 40 -12.23 14.91 -6.15
N ASN A 41 -12.71 14.20 -5.12
CA ASN A 41 -14.02 13.55 -5.06
C ASN A 41 -14.22 12.49 -6.15
N ARG A 42 -13.17 11.75 -6.49
CA ARG A 42 -13.26 10.63 -7.44
C ARG A 42 -13.11 9.27 -6.78
N LYS A 43 -12.57 9.24 -5.55
CA LYS A 43 -12.42 8.04 -4.76
C LYS A 43 -13.18 8.17 -3.45
N VAL A 44 -13.87 7.10 -3.06
CA VAL A 44 -14.50 6.95 -1.75
C VAL A 44 -13.88 5.76 -1.02
N THR A 45 -13.54 5.95 0.26
CA THR A 45 -12.95 4.92 1.13
C THR A 45 -13.71 4.87 2.45
N CYS A 46 -13.95 3.67 2.97
CA CYS A 46 -14.53 3.50 4.30
C CYS A 46 -13.48 3.73 5.40
N VAL A 47 -13.84 4.44 6.45
CA VAL A 47 -12.97 4.73 7.61
C VAL A 47 -13.68 4.45 8.93
N GLU A 48 -12.88 4.04 9.93
CA GLU A 48 -13.39 3.77 11.29
C GLU A 48 -13.87 5.06 11.95
N GLU A 49 -13.14 6.16 11.78
CA GLU A 49 -13.49 7.46 12.36
C GLU A 49 -14.62 8.16 11.60
N ARG A 50 -15.62 8.61 12.34
CA ARG A 50 -16.73 9.39 11.79
C ARG A 50 -16.23 10.78 11.38
N GLN A 51 -16.33 11.07 10.09
CA GLN A 51 -15.95 12.33 9.48
C GLN A 51 -16.94 13.43 9.86
N HIS A 52 -16.39 14.64 10.02
CA HIS A 52 -17.16 15.85 10.32
C HIS A 52 -17.80 16.40 9.05
N TYR A 53 -18.90 15.79 8.63
CA TYR A 53 -19.76 16.35 7.60
C TYR A 53 -20.94 17.11 8.21
N GLU A 54 -21.28 18.26 7.64
CA GLU A 54 -22.49 18.99 7.99
C GLU A 54 -23.74 18.12 7.73
N ASP A 55 -24.73 18.21 8.61
CA ASP A 55 -25.97 17.47 8.41
C ASP A 55 -26.66 17.95 7.13
N HIS A 56 -27.17 16.99 6.36
CA HIS A 56 -27.79 17.25 5.06
C HIS A 56 -28.92 16.24 4.80
N PRO A 57 -30.07 16.67 4.24
CA PRO A 57 -31.18 15.77 3.96
C PRO A 57 -30.81 14.63 3.01
N ASP A 58 -29.91 14.89 2.06
CA ASP A 58 -29.45 13.89 1.08
C ASP A 58 -28.36 12.94 1.62
N ARG A 59 -27.87 13.17 2.85
CA ARG A 59 -26.79 12.38 3.46
C ARG A 59 -27.28 11.02 3.92
N PHE A 60 -26.55 9.96 3.58
CA PHE A 60 -26.78 8.66 4.19
C PHE A 60 -26.29 8.63 5.63
N ASP A 61 -27.14 8.21 6.57
CA ASP A 61 -26.82 8.23 8.02
C ASP A 61 -26.31 6.87 8.54
N CYS A 62 -26.95 5.78 8.11
CA CYS A 62 -26.73 4.43 8.63
C CYS A 62 -25.96 3.55 7.64
N LEU A 63 -26.21 3.70 6.34
CA LEU A 63 -25.61 2.88 5.30
C LEU A 63 -24.42 3.59 4.67
N TYR A 64 -23.31 2.87 4.51
CA TYR A 64 -22.03 3.34 3.96
C TYR A 64 -22.13 3.55 2.44
N GLN A 65 -22.90 4.57 2.04
CA GLN A 65 -23.20 4.87 0.64
C GLN A 65 -22.86 6.32 0.30
N VAL A 66 -22.60 6.56 -0.98
CA VAL A 66 -22.39 7.88 -1.58
C VAL A 66 -22.94 7.89 -3.00
N LEU A 67 -23.44 9.04 -3.46
CA LEU A 67 -23.83 9.27 -4.85
C LEU A 67 -22.86 10.21 -5.56
N CYS A 68 -22.86 10.16 -6.89
CA CYS A 68 -22.31 11.21 -7.71
C CYS A 68 -23.25 12.43 -7.75
N ARG A 69 -22.67 13.60 -8.01
CA ARG A 69 -23.38 14.88 -8.13
C ARG A 69 -24.17 14.98 -9.44
N GLU A 70 -23.68 14.35 -10.50
CA GLU A 70 -24.25 14.44 -11.84
C GLU A 70 -25.45 13.51 -11.99
N GLY A 71 -26.64 14.09 -12.19
CA GLY A 71 -27.85 13.36 -12.59
C GLY A 71 -27.86 13.11 -14.10
N LEU A 72 -27.70 11.86 -14.51
CA LEU A 72 -27.63 11.44 -15.91
C LEU A 72 -29.03 11.31 -16.52
N SER A 73 -29.29 12.04 -17.60
CA SER A 73 -30.57 12.01 -18.33
C SER A 73 -30.43 12.42 -19.80
N GLY A 74 -31.38 12.03 -20.66
CA GLY A 74 -31.52 12.54 -22.03
C GLY A 74 -30.47 12.12 -23.06
N SER A 75 -29.45 11.33 -22.71
CA SER A 75 -28.39 10.90 -23.62
C SER A 75 -27.83 9.52 -23.25
N ARG A 76 -26.76 9.12 -23.93
CA ARG A 76 -25.95 7.92 -23.62
C ARG A 76 -24.76 8.31 -22.78
N TYR A 77 -24.49 7.52 -21.75
CA TYR A 77 -23.40 7.74 -20.80
C TYR A 77 -22.65 6.44 -20.56
N TYR A 78 -21.35 6.55 -20.39
CA TYR A 78 -20.48 5.44 -20.03
C TYR A 78 -19.49 5.90 -18.97
N TRP A 79 -19.27 5.08 -17.95
CA TRP A 79 -18.22 5.31 -16.96
C TRP A 79 -17.65 3.98 -16.49
N GLU A 80 -16.40 4.01 -16.04
CA GLU A 80 -15.72 2.86 -15.46
C GLU A 80 -15.42 3.15 -13.99
N VAL A 81 -15.58 2.12 -13.16
CA VAL A 81 -15.43 2.17 -11.72
C VAL A 81 -14.46 1.07 -11.33
N GLU A 82 -13.42 1.41 -10.59
CA GLU A 82 -12.45 0.46 -10.07
C GLU A 82 -12.67 0.28 -8.57
N ARG A 83 -12.79 -0.97 -8.15
CA ARG A 83 -13.04 -1.39 -6.78
C ARG A 83 -11.77 -2.03 -6.24
N ASP A 84 -11.31 -1.52 -5.11
CA ASP A 84 -10.28 -2.13 -4.29
C ASP A 84 -10.92 -2.67 -3.01
N GLY A 85 -10.53 -3.85 -2.53
CA GLY A 85 -11.11 -4.49 -1.34
C GLY A 85 -12.10 -5.63 -1.59
N SER A 86 -13.03 -5.87 -0.67
CA SER A 86 -13.75 -7.16 -0.55
C SER A 86 -15.05 -7.23 -1.35
N MET A 87 -15.84 -6.14 -1.33
CA MET A 87 -17.17 -6.08 -1.93
C MET A 87 -17.63 -4.62 -2.06
N ALA A 88 -18.22 -4.26 -3.21
CA ALA A 88 -18.86 -2.95 -3.40
C ALA A 88 -20.14 -3.07 -4.23
N ASP A 89 -21.12 -2.23 -3.90
CA ASP A 89 -22.33 -2.02 -4.66
C ASP A 89 -22.10 -0.91 -5.69
N ILE A 90 -22.31 -1.20 -6.97
CA ILE A 90 -22.16 -0.24 -8.07
C ILE A 90 -23.52 -0.11 -8.75
N GLY A 91 -24.14 1.05 -8.61
CA GLY A 91 -25.51 1.23 -9.05
C GLY A 91 -25.84 2.61 -9.57
N VAL A 92 -27.12 2.75 -9.94
CA VAL A 92 -27.75 4.03 -10.29
C VAL A 92 -29.04 4.18 -9.51
N VAL A 93 -29.34 5.41 -9.12
CA VAL A 93 -30.35 5.74 -8.12
C VAL A 93 -31.17 6.93 -8.58
N TYR A 94 -32.49 6.87 -8.43
CA TYR A 94 -33.34 8.05 -8.57
C TYR A 94 -33.22 8.98 -7.36
N LYS A 95 -33.37 10.29 -7.59
CA LYS A 95 -33.17 11.31 -6.55
C LYS A 95 -34.00 11.02 -5.29
N GLY A 96 -35.25 10.61 -5.46
CA GLY A 96 -36.20 10.33 -4.37
C GLY A 96 -36.00 9.01 -3.61
N MET A 97 -34.85 8.34 -3.73
CA MET A 97 -34.52 7.20 -2.86
C MET A 97 -34.32 7.66 -1.41
N LYS A 98 -34.80 6.86 -0.44
CA LYS A 98 -34.65 7.16 0.99
C LYS A 98 -33.16 7.15 1.36
N ARG A 99 -32.73 8.08 2.21
CA ARG A 99 -31.33 8.24 2.65
C ARG A 99 -31.09 7.83 4.10
N LYS A 100 -32.18 7.70 4.89
CA LYS A 100 -32.11 7.58 6.34
C LYS A 100 -32.53 6.19 6.82
N GLY A 101 -31.88 5.67 7.87
CA GLY A 101 -32.22 4.42 8.54
C GLY A 101 -31.69 3.14 7.88
N TRP A 102 -31.82 2.02 8.60
CA TRP A 102 -31.29 0.69 8.27
C TRP A 102 -32.23 -0.20 7.41
N GLU A 103 -33.34 0.34 6.91
CA GLU A 103 -34.32 -0.41 6.12
C GLU A 103 -33.88 -0.63 4.67
N ASP A 104 -34.32 -1.73 4.03
CA ASP A 104 -34.07 -2.07 2.62
C ASP A 104 -34.35 -0.91 1.64
N ASN A 105 -35.31 -0.04 1.98
CA ASN A 105 -35.70 1.12 1.19
C ASN A 105 -34.59 2.19 1.04
N SER A 106 -33.54 2.13 1.86
CA SER A 106 -32.40 3.05 1.84
C SER A 106 -31.14 2.44 1.19
N TRP A 107 -31.13 1.13 0.91
CA TRP A 107 -30.01 0.41 0.29
C TRP A 107 -30.07 0.45 -1.25
N ILE A 108 -28.94 0.71 -1.91
CA ILE A 108 -28.83 0.73 -3.39
C ILE A 108 -29.08 -0.68 -3.95
N GLY A 109 -30.13 -0.83 -4.76
CA GLY A 109 -30.61 -2.10 -5.29
C GLY A 109 -31.66 -2.80 -4.42
N GLY A 110 -31.84 -2.37 -3.17
CA GLY A 110 -32.84 -2.90 -2.23
C GLY A 110 -34.25 -2.33 -2.43
N ASN A 111 -34.46 -1.45 -3.41
CA ASN A 111 -35.71 -0.72 -3.60
C ASN A 111 -36.02 -0.43 -5.07
N LYS A 112 -37.28 -0.06 -5.36
CA LYS A 112 -37.77 0.13 -6.74
C LYS A 112 -37.19 1.36 -7.45
N LYS A 113 -36.40 2.17 -6.74
CA LYS A 113 -35.80 3.42 -7.22
C LYS A 113 -34.30 3.29 -7.51
N SER A 114 -33.76 2.07 -7.47
CA SER A 114 -32.33 1.83 -7.69
C SER A 114 -32.07 0.48 -8.35
N TRP A 115 -30.95 0.40 -9.06
CA TRP A 115 -30.43 -0.80 -9.70
C TRP A 115 -28.96 -0.94 -9.33
N CYS A 116 -28.55 -2.13 -8.91
CA CYS A 116 -27.20 -2.36 -8.40
C CYS A 116 -26.58 -3.63 -8.99
N LEU A 117 -25.30 -3.55 -9.33
CA LEU A 117 -24.40 -4.70 -9.43
C LEU A 117 -23.53 -4.75 -8.18
N LEU A 118 -23.72 -5.76 -7.35
CA LEU A 118 -22.81 -6.11 -6.27
C LEU A 118 -21.61 -6.84 -6.86
N CYS A 119 -20.43 -6.26 -6.67
CA CYS A 119 -19.16 -6.76 -7.18
C CYS A 119 -18.29 -7.25 -6.02
N SER A 120 -17.84 -8.50 -6.10
CA SER A 120 -16.96 -9.13 -5.11
C SER A 120 -15.92 -10.02 -5.80
N HIS A 121 -14.90 -10.46 -5.04
CA HIS A 121 -13.88 -11.38 -5.52
C HIS A 121 -14.42 -12.78 -5.88
N ILE A 122 -15.60 -13.16 -5.35
CA ILE A 122 -16.24 -14.45 -5.64
C ILE A 122 -17.24 -14.38 -6.80
N GLY A 123 -17.54 -13.19 -7.32
CA GLY A 123 -18.49 -13.03 -8.43
C GLY A 123 -19.32 -11.76 -8.36
N TYR A 124 -20.23 -11.68 -9.33
CA TYR A 124 -21.18 -10.57 -9.49
C TYR A 124 -22.60 -11.00 -9.13
N HIS A 125 -23.33 -10.11 -8.49
CA HIS A 125 -24.75 -10.31 -8.18
C HIS A 125 -25.52 -9.07 -8.62
N ILE A 126 -26.58 -9.24 -9.40
CA ILE A 126 -27.49 -8.13 -9.70
C ILE A 126 -28.55 -8.06 -8.62
N ASN A 127 -28.83 -6.85 -8.14
CA ASN A 127 -29.83 -6.58 -7.13
C ASN A 127 -30.77 -5.45 -7.59
N HIS A 128 -32.03 -5.82 -7.75
CA HIS A 128 -33.18 -4.93 -7.97
C HIS A 128 -34.43 -5.66 -7.45
N PRO A 129 -35.48 -5.00 -6.93
CA PRO A 129 -36.67 -5.71 -6.47
C PRO A 129 -37.26 -6.65 -7.52
N GLY A 130 -37.35 -7.93 -7.19
CA GLY A 130 -37.82 -8.99 -8.09
C GLY A 130 -36.72 -9.64 -8.95
N VAL A 131 -35.50 -9.11 -8.93
CA VAL A 131 -34.33 -9.66 -9.64
C VAL A 131 -33.13 -9.73 -8.69
N ASN A 132 -32.90 -10.91 -8.13
CA ASN A 132 -31.69 -11.23 -7.37
C ASN A 132 -31.08 -12.50 -7.96
N ARG A 133 -29.95 -12.36 -8.65
CA ARG A 133 -29.28 -13.48 -9.32
C ARG A 133 -27.78 -13.28 -9.38
N SER A 134 -27.05 -14.39 -9.20
CA SER A 134 -25.63 -14.44 -9.50
C SER A 134 -25.41 -14.37 -11.02
N ILE A 135 -24.40 -13.61 -11.43
CA ILE A 135 -24.01 -13.42 -12.83
C ILE A 135 -22.68 -14.13 -13.06
N PRO A 136 -22.62 -15.11 -13.98
CA PRO A 136 -21.38 -15.76 -14.34
C PRO A 136 -20.53 -14.81 -15.20
N GLY A 137 -19.24 -14.72 -14.93
CA GLY A 137 -18.33 -13.91 -15.74
C GLY A 137 -16.92 -13.85 -15.15
N PRO A 138 -15.93 -13.39 -15.93
CA PRO A 138 -14.59 -13.15 -15.43
C PRO A 138 -14.65 -12.01 -14.39
N VAL A 139 -14.25 -12.33 -13.15
CA VAL A 139 -14.22 -11.36 -12.06
C VAL A 139 -13.08 -10.39 -12.31
N SER A 140 -13.43 -9.12 -12.46
CA SER A 140 -12.52 -7.98 -12.52
C SER A 140 -12.85 -6.98 -11.43
N ASN A 141 -11.82 -6.30 -10.95
CA ASN A 141 -11.95 -5.16 -10.05
C ASN A 141 -12.49 -3.91 -10.73
N ARG A 142 -12.51 -3.87 -12.06
CA ARG A 142 -13.05 -2.74 -12.84
C ARG A 142 -14.37 -3.12 -13.51
N VAL A 143 -15.39 -2.31 -13.28
CA VAL A 143 -16.74 -2.45 -13.84
C VAL A 143 -17.07 -1.25 -14.72
N GLY A 144 -17.49 -1.52 -15.95
CA GLY A 144 -18.00 -0.53 -16.88
C GLY A 144 -19.52 -0.48 -16.79
N VAL A 145 -20.09 0.73 -16.71
CA VAL A 145 -21.53 0.94 -16.71
C VAL A 145 -21.90 1.77 -17.93
N TYR A 146 -22.86 1.28 -18.70
CA TYR A 146 -23.42 1.95 -19.86
C TYR A 146 -24.89 2.24 -19.63
N LEU A 147 -25.28 3.50 -19.78
CA LEU A 147 -26.65 3.97 -19.68
C LEU A 147 -27.07 4.55 -21.04
N ASP A 148 -28.03 3.94 -21.70
CA ASP A 148 -28.78 4.53 -22.80
C ASP A 148 -30.12 5.03 -22.25
N TRP A 149 -30.14 6.27 -21.78
CA TRP A 149 -31.33 6.84 -21.12
C TRP A 149 -32.53 6.93 -22.08
N PRO A 150 -32.38 7.38 -23.35
CA PRO A 150 -33.48 7.39 -24.32
C PRO A 150 -34.02 6.00 -24.67
N ALA A 151 -33.15 4.99 -24.75
CA ALA A 151 -33.56 3.62 -25.05
C ALA A 151 -33.98 2.81 -23.81
N GLY A 152 -33.92 3.40 -22.61
CA GLY A 152 -34.29 2.72 -21.37
C GLY A 152 -33.41 1.51 -21.05
N THR A 153 -32.10 1.59 -21.34
CA THR A 153 -31.18 0.46 -21.18
C THR A 153 -30.05 0.79 -20.22
N LEU A 154 -29.82 -0.08 -19.23
CA LEU A 154 -28.68 -0.02 -18.30
C LEU A 154 -27.89 -1.33 -18.40
N SER A 155 -26.64 -1.26 -18.80
CA SER A 155 -25.77 -2.43 -18.99
C SER A 155 -24.52 -2.34 -18.13
N PHE A 156 -24.15 -3.48 -17.57
CA PHE A 156 -22.94 -3.67 -16.77
C PHE A 156 -21.95 -4.57 -17.51
N TYR A 157 -20.66 -4.23 -17.40
CA TYR A 157 -19.56 -4.92 -18.04
C TYR A 157 -18.43 -5.16 -17.04
N SER A 158 -17.79 -6.32 -17.11
CA SER A 158 -16.47 -6.55 -16.52
C SER A 158 -15.42 -5.99 -17.48
N VAL A 159 -14.47 -5.22 -16.96
CA VAL A 159 -13.38 -4.62 -17.74
C VAL A 159 -12.08 -5.33 -17.39
N SER A 160 -11.47 -6.06 -18.33
CA SER A 160 -10.19 -6.75 -18.07
C SER A 160 -9.05 -5.75 -17.87
N SER A 161 -7.89 -6.23 -17.38
CA SER A 161 -6.66 -5.44 -17.31
C SER A 161 -6.20 -4.90 -18.67
N SER A 162 -6.53 -5.59 -19.77
CA SER A 162 -6.28 -5.12 -21.15
C SER A 162 -7.30 -4.08 -21.64
N GLY A 163 -8.32 -3.75 -20.85
CA GLY A 163 -9.40 -2.84 -21.23
C GLY A 163 -10.52 -3.47 -22.05
N THR A 164 -10.55 -4.80 -22.18
CA THR A 164 -11.58 -5.53 -22.93
C THR A 164 -12.88 -5.60 -22.12
N LEU A 165 -14.01 -5.25 -22.74
CA LEU A 165 -15.33 -5.26 -22.11
C LEU A 165 -16.01 -6.62 -22.29
N THR A 166 -16.30 -7.30 -21.19
CA THR A 166 -17.15 -8.49 -21.15
C THR A 166 -18.51 -8.11 -20.59
N HIS A 167 -19.58 -8.29 -21.38
CA HIS A 167 -20.94 -8.01 -20.93
C HIS A 167 -21.33 -8.91 -19.75
N LEU A 168 -21.92 -8.33 -18.71
CA LEU A 168 -22.40 -9.06 -17.52
C LEU A 168 -23.93 -9.10 -17.49
N TYR A 169 -24.56 -7.94 -17.59
CA TYR A 169 -26.01 -7.82 -17.41
C TYR A 169 -26.56 -6.61 -18.14
N THR A 170 -27.82 -6.70 -18.58
CA THR A 170 -28.58 -5.56 -19.10
C THR A 170 -29.96 -5.56 -18.48
N GLU A 171 -30.35 -4.41 -17.95
CA GLU A 171 -31.70 -4.09 -17.53
C GLU A 171 -32.39 -3.24 -18.60
N HIS A 172 -33.66 -3.52 -18.86
CA HIS A 172 -34.51 -2.71 -19.72
C HIS A 172 -35.66 -2.12 -18.90
N THR A 173 -35.71 -0.79 -18.80
CA THR A 173 -36.72 -0.09 -18.02
C THR A 173 -36.97 1.31 -18.58
N THR A 174 -38.15 1.87 -18.35
CA THR A 174 -38.47 3.23 -18.75
C THR A 174 -38.02 4.19 -17.65
N PHE A 175 -36.91 4.90 -17.88
CA PHE A 175 -36.44 5.90 -16.93
C PHE A 175 -37.35 7.13 -16.91
N THR A 176 -37.81 7.52 -15.72
CA THR A 176 -38.78 8.62 -15.55
C THR A 176 -38.15 9.91 -15.02
N GLU A 177 -36.96 9.81 -14.43
CA GLU A 177 -36.22 10.93 -13.86
C GLU A 177 -34.70 10.71 -14.03
N PRO A 178 -33.85 11.73 -13.79
CA PRO A 178 -32.40 11.57 -13.86
C PRO A 178 -31.88 10.51 -12.89
N LEU A 179 -30.88 9.76 -13.34
CA LEU A 179 -30.21 8.72 -12.58
C LEU A 179 -28.88 9.21 -12.04
N TYR A 180 -28.65 9.01 -10.75
CA TYR A 180 -27.41 9.36 -10.07
C TYR A 180 -26.61 8.08 -9.86
N PRO A 181 -25.40 7.95 -10.43
CA PRO A 181 -24.48 6.88 -10.08
C PRO A 181 -24.24 6.86 -8.57
N GLY A 182 -24.19 5.67 -7.98
CA GLY A 182 -24.08 5.50 -6.54
C GLY A 182 -23.29 4.26 -6.16
N PHE A 183 -22.64 4.35 -5.01
CA PHE A 183 -21.71 3.34 -4.51
C PHE A 183 -22.02 3.01 -3.06
N GLY A 184 -22.09 1.71 -2.76
CA GLY A 184 -22.16 1.19 -1.40
C GLY A 184 -20.89 0.40 -1.06
N ILE A 185 -20.39 0.57 0.16
CA ILE A 185 -19.11 -0.01 0.61
C ILE A 185 -19.32 -0.83 1.88
N SER A 186 -18.66 -1.98 1.99
CA SER A 186 -18.70 -2.80 3.21
C SER A 186 -17.75 -2.27 4.29
N PHE A 187 -18.28 -2.05 5.50
CA PHE A 187 -17.53 -1.56 6.67
C PHE A 187 -16.40 -2.48 7.16
N PHE A 188 -16.50 -3.79 6.89
CA PHE A 188 -15.56 -4.79 7.41
C PHE A 188 -14.32 -5.00 6.54
N SER A 189 -14.04 -4.08 5.62
CA SER A 189 -12.94 -4.20 4.68
C SER A 189 -12.42 -2.82 4.31
N GLU A 190 -11.11 -2.69 4.08
CA GLU A 190 -10.47 -1.53 3.47
C GLU A 190 -10.90 -1.42 1.99
N THR A 191 -12.20 -1.30 1.75
CA THR A 191 -12.77 -1.20 0.41
C THR A 191 -12.81 0.25 -0.01
N SER A 192 -12.35 0.50 -1.23
CA SER A 192 -12.50 1.79 -1.89
C SER A 192 -13.09 1.62 -3.28
N VAL A 193 -13.76 2.67 -3.72
CA VAL A 193 -14.35 2.75 -5.05
C VAL A 193 -13.84 4.02 -5.71
N THR A 194 -13.24 3.88 -6.90
CA THR A 194 -12.63 4.97 -7.65
C THR A 194 -13.27 5.09 -9.03
N LEU A 195 -13.73 6.30 -9.35
CA LEU A 195 -14.17 6.68 -10.69
C LEU A 195 -12.95 6.79 -11.62
N CYS A 196 -12.91 5.97 -12.66
CA CYS A 196 -11.75 5.88 -13.55
C CYS A 196 -11.71 7.03 -14.56
N GLN A 197 -10.49 7.52 -14.87
CA GLN A 197 -10.27 8.36 -16.05
C GLN A 197 -10.16 7.47 -17.29
N ILE A 198 -10.91 7.84 -18.33
CA ILE A 198 -10.89 7.17 -19.63
C ILE A 198 -10.08 8.06 -20.57
N ASP A 199 -8.75 7.99 -20.46
CA ASP A 199 -7.80 8.76 -21.27
C ASP A 199 -7.48 8.06 -22.63
N ASP A 200 -7.08 8.87 -23.62
CA ASP A 200 -7.04 8.50 -25.05
C ASP A 200 -5.92 7.52 -25.48
N GLN A 201 -5.14 6.96 -24.56
CA GLN A 201 -3.97 6.13 -24.90
C GLN A 201 -4.27 4.65 -25.19
N HIS A 202 -5.54 4.21 -25.09
CA HIS A 202 -5.90 2.78 -25.16
C HIS A 202 -6.41 2.26 -26.53
N ILE A 203 -6.25 3.01 -27.64
CA ILE A 203 -6.96 2.69 -28.91
C ILE A 203 -6.07 2.19 -30.07
N GLN A 204 -4.74 2.08 -29.94
CA GLN A 204 -3.89 1.68 -31.08
C GLN A 204 -3.61 0.17 -31.26
N ARG A 205 -4.46 -0.74 -30.76
CA ARG A 205 -4.27 -2.19 -31.01
C ARG A 205 -5.34 -2.89 -31.85
N ASP A 206 -6.34 -2.17 -32.34
CA ASP A 206 -7.23 -2.71 -33.36
C ASP A 206 -7.20 -1.81 -34.61
N HIS A 207 -6.88 -2.43 -35.74
CA HIS A 207 -6.81 -1.94 -37.12
C HIS A 207 -5.41 -1.54 -37.62
N GLY A 208 -4.88 -2.41 -38.49
CA GLY A 208 -3.68 -2.16 -39.26
C GLY A 208 -3.92 -1.22 -40.46
N GLY A 209 -2.84 -0.53 -40.84
CA GLY A 209 -2.64 0.10 -42.14
C GLY A 209 -3.29 1.46 -42.34
N GLU A 210 -2.56 2.55 -42.07
CA GLU A 210 -1.90 3.37 -43.09
C GLU A 210 -1.28 4.64 -42.47
N SER A 211 -0.06 4.92 -42.92
CA SER A 211 0.80 6.04 -42.55
C SER A 211 0.20 7.39 -42.95
N CYS A 212 0.39 8.43 -42.13
CA CYS A 212 0.46 9.81 -42.58
C CYS A 212 1.38 10.63 -41.67
N ILE A 213 2.52 11.04 -42.23
CA ILE A 213 3.46 12.03 -41.67
C ILE A 213 2.76 13.40 -41.61
N LYS A 214 3.01 14.18 -40.54
CA LYS A 214 2.77 15.63 -40.53
C LYS A 214 3.96 16.42 -39.95
N PRO A 215 4.15 17.68 -40.39
CA PRO A 215 5.40 18.43 -40.28
C PRO A 215 5.49 19.25 -38.99
N GLY A 216 6.71 19.60 -38.61
CA GLY A 216 7.01 20.45 -37.45
C GLY A 216 6.52 21.90 -37.58
N PRO A 217 6.40 22.64 -36.46
CA PRO A 217 5.86 23.99 -36.49
C PRO A 217 6.93 25.01 -36.93
N GLU A 218 6.58 25.81 -37.94
CA GLU A 218 7.27 27.04 -38.34
C GLU A 218 6.96 28.20 -37.38
N ASP A 219 7.98 29.06 -37.24
CA ASP A 219 8.03 30.32 -36.52
C ASP A 219 6.83 31.25 -36.76
N THR A 220 6.41 31.95 -35.70
CA THR A 220 5.80 33.28 -35.85
C THR A 220 6.56 34.31 -35.05
N ARG A 221 7.04 35.33 -35.79
CA ARG A 221 7.79 36.48 -35.33
C ARG A 221 6.93 37.49 -34.59
N ASP A 222 7.66 38.15 -33.72
CA ASP A 222 7.46 39.31 -32.88
C ASP A 222 6.95 40.59 -33.60
N HIS A 223 6.17 41.39 -32.88
CA HIS A 223 5.97 42.83 -33.10
C HIS A 223 5.69 43.56 -31.77
N GLY A 224 6.77 43.99 -31.10
CA GLY A 224 7.12 45.39 -30.76
C GLY A 224 6.10 46.32 -30.06
N GLY A 225 6.53 46.92 -28.93
CA GLY A 225 5.85 48.06 -28.31
C GLY A 225 6.46 48.63 -27.01
N GLU A 226 7.64 49.24 -27.13
CA GLU A 226 8.18 50.44 -26.44
C GLU A 226 8.33 50.57 -24.90
N SER A 227 9.52 51.08 -24.53
CA SER A 227 10.01 51.41 -23.19
C SER A 227 9.75 52.86 -22.80
N PHE A 228 9.74 53.14 -21.48
CA PHE A 228 10.19 54.43 -20.95
C PHE A 228 11.11 54.25 -19.74
N ILE A 229 12.33 54.80 -19.83
CA ILE A 229 13.25 55.09 -18.73
C ILE A 229 13.27 56.61 -18.54
N LYS A 230 13.36 57.09 -17.29
CA LYS A 230 14.16 58.27 -16.90
C LYS A 230 14.67 58.20 -15.43
N PRO A 231 15.75 58.92 -15.06
CA PRO A 231 16.83 58.39 -14.20
C PRO A 231 17.25 59.27 -12.98
N GLY A 232 18.12 58.69 -12.13
CA GLY A 232 19.24 59.34 -11.38
C GLY A 232 18.97 59.87 -9.95
N PRO A 233 20.01 60.16 -9.12
CA PRO A 233 21.47 60.14 -9.41
C PRO A 233 22.39 59.45 -8.33
N GLU A 234 23.67 59.40 -8.69
CA GLU A 234 24.86 58.84 -7.99
C GLU A 234 25.43 59.68 -6.83
N ASN A 235 26.31 59.02 -6.05
CA ASN A 235 27.59 59.44 -5.39
C ASN A 235 27.66 58.81 -3.97
N THR A 236 28.73 58.18 -3.50
CA THR A 236 30.16 58.54 -3.51
C THR A 236 31.10 57.31 -3.35
N ARG A 237 32.34 57.49 -3.81
CA ARG A 237 33.55 56.63 -3.74
C ARG A 237 34.10 56.44 -2.31
N ASP A 238 34.89 55.38 -2.06
CA ASP A 238 36.37 55.43 -1.95
C ASP A 238 37.07 54.11 -1.53
N HIS A 239 38.24 53.88 -2.19
CA HIS A 239 39.54 53.25 -1.80
C HIS A 239 39.63 52.14 -0.74
N GLY A 240 40.47 51.10 -0.81
CA GLY A 240 41.65 50.64 -1.57
C GLY A 240 42.04 49.27 -0.95
N GLY A 241 42.88 48.36 -1.43
CA GLY A 241 44.02 48.34 -2.35
C GLY A 241 44.98 47.25 -1.84
N GLU A 242 45.36 46.28 -2.70
CA GLU A 242 46.69 45.61 -2.78
C GLU A 242 47.26 44.79 -1.59
N SER A 243 48.10 43.74 -1.68
CA SER A 243 48.53 42.82 -2.75
C SER A 243 49.51 41.74 -2.19
N TRP A 244 49.68 40.66 -2.97
CA TRP A 244 50.81 39.71 -3.16
C TRP A 244 51.35 38.73 -2.08
N ILE A 245 51.69 37.55 -2.63
CA ILE A 245 52.08 36.22 -2.13
C ILE A 245 53.58 36.12 -1.75
N LYS A 246 53.97 35.21 -0.83
CA LYS A 246 55.10 34.23 -0.96
C LYS A 246 55.04 33.07 0.09
N PRO A 247 55.71 31.91 -0.15
CA PRO A 247 55.29 30.58 0.34
C PRO A 247 56.26 29.83 1.30
N GLY A 248 55.76 28.73 1.91
CA GLY A 248 56.48 27.56 2.46
C GLY A 248 56.71 27.53 3.99
N PRO A 249 56.98 26.37 4.67
CA PRO A 249 57.18 25.00 4.18
C PRO A 249 56.39 23.88 4.92
N GLU A 250 56.75 22.64 4.62
CA GLU A 250 56.14 21.32 4.89
C GLU A 250 56.01 20.82 6.36
N ASN A 251 55.06 19.87 6.51
CA ASN A 251 55.00 18.70 7.41
C ASN A 251 55.03 18.87 8.95
N THR A 252 53.93 18.47 9.60
CA THR A 252 53.95 17.56 10.78
C THR A 252 52.55 17.02 11.09
N ARG A 253 52.50 15.72 11.44
CA ARG A 253 51.37 15.01 12.05
C ARG A 253 51.15 15.52 13.48
N ASP A 254 49.90 15.70 13.92
CA ASP A 254 49.21 14.83 14.91
C ASP A 254 47.96 15.49 15.54
N HIS A 255 46.98 14.62 15.80
CA HIS A 255 45.95 14.60 16.85
C HIS A 255 45.21 15.87 17.29
N GLY A 256 43.88 15.83 17.09
CA GLY A 256 42.84 15.99 18.12
C GLY A 256 42.80 17.28 18.96
N GLY A 257 41.69 18.03 18.84
CA GLY A 257 41.32 18.98 19.88
C GLY A 257 40.43 20.14 19.40
N GLU A 258 39.17 20.05 19.79
CA GLU A 258 38.11 21.05 19.85
C GLU A 258 38.54 22.53 19.98
N SER A 259 37.77 23.44 19.36
CA SER A 259 37.57 24.77 19.93
C SER A 259 36.20 25.32 19.59
N CYS A 260 35.50 25.69 20.67
CA CYS A 260 34.17 26.25 20.75
C CYS A 260 34.08 27.70 20.24
N ILE A 261 32.89 28.10 19.78
CA ILE A 261 32.43 29.48 19.85
C ILE A 261 31.21 29.52 20.79
N LYS A 262 31.29 30.39 21.80
CA LYS A 262 30.25 30.61 22.83
C LYS A 262 29.07 31.45 22.29
N PRO A 263 27.86 31.31 22.88
CA PRO A 263 26.61 31.90 22.37
C PRO A 263 26.33 33.33 22.89
N GLY A 264 25.58 34.10 22.10
CA GLY A 264 24.89 35.33 22.50
C GLY A 264 23.42 35.06 22.88
N PRO A 265 22.74 36.00 23.55
CA PRO A 265 21.95 35.72 24.74
C PRO A 265 20.53 35.20 24.49
N GLU A 266 20.10 34.36 25.43
CA GLU A 266 18.73 33.92 25.66
C GLU A 266 17.78 35.10 25.88
N ASN A 267 16.66 35.10 25.16
CA ASN A 267 15.32 35.23 25.74
C ASN A 267 14.25 35.19 24.63
N THR A 268 13.80 33.98 24.31
CA THR A 268 12.36 33.61 24.21
C THR A 268 12.29 32.09 24.08
N ARG A 269 11.79 31.43 25.13
CA ARG A 269 11.33 30.04 25.08
C ARG A 269 10.08 29.98 24.20
N ASP A 270 10.02 29.01 23.28
CA ASP A 270 9.01 27.96 23.41
C ASP A 270 9.32 26.71 22.58
N HIS A 271 9.46 25.61 23.31
CA HIS A 271 9.28 24.19 22.97
C HIS A 271 9.72 23.69 21.59
N GLY A 272 11.03 23.46 21.47
CA GLY A 272 11.58 22.45 20.56
C GLY A 272 11.05 21.07 20.92
N GLY A 273 10.53 20.37 19.91
CA GLY A 273 10.12 18.98 20.00
C GLY A 273 11.28 18.11 20.47
N TYR A 274 11.00 17.25 21.43
CA TYR A 274 11.89 16.15 21.77
C TYR A 274 12.10 15.31 20.51
N SER A 275 13.30 15.43 19.95
CA SER A 275 13.82 14.47 18.98
C SER A 275 13.99 13.15 19.72
N CYS A 276 12.94 12.34 19.69
CA CYS A 276 13.10 10.92 19.91
C CYS A 276 13.83 10.40 18.67
N ILE A 277 15.12 10.06 18.84
CA ILE A 277 15.83 9.21 17.90
C ILE A 277 14.99 7.93 17.80
N LYS A 278 14.23 7.80 16.71
CA LYS A 278 13.55 6.56 16.37
C LYS A 278 14.63 5.51 16.08
N PRO A 279 14.42 4.23 16.43
CA PRO A 279 15.21 3.16 15.82
C PRO A 279 15.12 3.34 14.30
N GLY A 280 16.27 3.41 13.63
CA GLY A 280 16.32 3.66 12.18
C GLY A 280 15.57 2.59 11.38
N PRO A 281 15.16 2.90 10.14
CA PRO A 281 14.49 1.93 9.27
C PRO A 281 15.41 0.72 8.99
N GLU A 282 14.79 -0.42 8.73
CA GLU A 282 15.41 -1.71 8.33
C GLU A 282 16.68 -1.47 7.47
N LYS A 283 17.81 -2.15 7.75
CA LYS A 283 18.97 -2.09 6.83
C LYS A 283 18.63 -2.91 5.57
N TRP A 284 18.42 -2.24 4.43
CA TRP A 284 17.86 -2.85 3.20
C TRP A 284 18.87 -3.52 2.24
N ILE A 285 20.18 -3.26 2.39
CA ILE A 285 21.22 -3.93 1.60
C ILE A 285 21.76 -5.14 2.38
N PRO A 286 22.06 -6.29 1.74
CA PRO A 286 22.79 -7.41 2.33
C PRO A 286 24.25 -7.05 2.69
N GLN A 287 24.48 -6.04 3.54
CA GLN A 287 25.81 -5.53 3.89
C GLN A 287 26.72 -6.60 4.54
N SER A 288 26.14 -7.71 4.98
CA SER A 288 26.77 -8.79 5.75
C SER A 288 27.29 -9.99 4.96
N CYS A 289 27.17 -10.04 3.62
CA CYS A 289 27.61 -11.22 2.85
C CYS A 289 29.13 -11.49 3.00
N LYS A 290 29.50 -12.51 3.77
CA LYS A 290 30.89 -12.90 4.05
C LYS A 290 31.63 -13.41 2.82
N THR A 291 30.92 -13.86 1.78
CA THR A 291 31.57 -14.36 0.56
C THR A 291 32.29 -13.25 -0.21
N CYS A 292 31.75 -12.03 -0.20
CA CYS A 292 32.26 -10.88 -0.96
C CYS A 292 32.62 -9.70 -0.05
N ASP A 293 32.96 -9.95 1.22
CA ASP A 293 33.36 -8.92 2.18
C ASP A 293 34.66 -8.18 1.79
N HIS A 294 35.54 -8.88 1.08
CA HIS A 294 36.77 -8.36 0.48
C HIS A 294 36.53 -7.52 -0.78
N VAL A 295 35.30 -7.50 -1.32
CA VAL A 295 34.94 -6.66 -2.45
C VAL A 295 34.57 -5.28 -1.94
N GLU A 296 35.35 -4.27 -2.32
CA GLU A 296 35.09 -2.89 -1.96
C GLU A 296 33.71 -2.43 -2.46
N ASP A 297 32.98 -1.72 -1.59
CA ASP A 297 31.76 -1.00 -1.93
C ASP A 297 31.85 0.42 -1.39
N SER A 298 31.22 1.35 -2.10
CA SER A 298 31.25 2.78 -1.79
C SER A 298 30.29 3.11 -0.64
N THR A 299 30.78 3.87 0.35
CA THR A 299 30.05 4.16 1.60
C THR A 299 29.60 5.62 1.75
N HIS A 300 29.79 6.45 0.72
CA HIS A 300 29.58 7.90 0.80
C HIS A 300 28.17 8.37 0.39
N TRP A 301 27.20 7.46 0.32
CA TRP A 301 25.84 7.77 -0.15
C TRP A 301 24.94 8.28 0.97
N LEU A 302 24.25 9.40 0.73
CA LEU A 302 23.21 9.88 1.64
C LEU A 302 21.93 9.07 1.44
N GLN A 303 21.53 8.33 2.47
CA GLN A 303 20.31 7.54 2.45
C GLN A 303 19.07 8.42 2.54
N ILE A 304 18.13 8.23 1.61
CA ILE A 304 16.88 8.98 1.56
C ILE A 304 15.69 8.07 1.23
N GLU A 305 14.54 8.40 1.79
CA GLU A 305 13.27 7.75 1.46
C GLU A 305 12.57 8.44 0.26
N PRO A 306 11.93 7.68 -0.63
CA PRO A 306 11.15 8.23 -1.73
C PRO A 306 9.77 8.72 -1.28
N LEU A 307 9.23 9.71 -1.99
CA LEU A 307 7.78 9.90 -2.04
C LEU A 307 7.18 8.77 -2.87
N THR A 308 6.29 7.98 -2.27
CA THR A 308 5.63 6.85 -2.92
C THR A 308 4.20 7.18 -3.31
N SER A 309 3.78 6.75 -4.50
CA SER A 309 2.38 6.77 -4.90
C SER A 309 2.08 5.50 -5.67
N THR A 310 1.10 4.73 -5.21
CA THR A 310 0.71 3.46 -5.85
C THR A 310 -0.59 3.65 -6.60
N VAL A 311 -0.57 3.39 -7.91
CA VAL A 311 -1.75 3.47 -8.79
C VAL A 311 -1.84 2.16 -9.55
N GLN A 312 -3.00 1.48 -9.47
CA GLN A 312 -3.24 0.19 -10.15
C GLN A 312 -2.17 -0.88 -9.85
N GLY A 313 -1.68 -0.93 -8.60
CA GLY A 313 -0.64 -1.87 -8.17
C GLY A 313 0.79 -1.49 -8.57
N VAL A 314 0.98 -0.45 -9.41
CA VAL A 314 2.30 0.08 -9.75
C VAL A 314 2.68 1.15 -8.74
N THR A 315 3.76 0.91 -8.00
CA THR A 315 4.31 1.90 -7.06
C THR A 315 5.33 2.78 -7.77
N MET A 316 5.01 4.06 -7.88
CA MET A 316 5.93 5.10 -8.34
C MET A 316 6.74 5.65 -7.17
N PHE A 317 8.05 5.76 -7.36
CA PHE A 317 8.99 6.39 -6.46
C PHE A 317 9.40 7.74 -7.04
N ARG A 318 9.43 8.79 -6.21
CA ARG A 318 9.85 10.13 -6.61
C ARG A 318 10.83 10.71 -5.60
N HIS A 319 11.93 11.27 -6.11
CA HIS A 319 12.88 12.04 -5.32
C HIS A 319 13.06 13.44 -5.89
N ARG A 320 13.35 14.37 -4.98
CA ARG A 320 13.82 15.72 -5.30
C ARG A 320 15.09 15.94 -4.48
N THR A 321 16.23 16.05 -5.15
CA THR A 321 17.53 16.13 -4.49
C THR A 321 18.37 17.27 -5.08
N PRO A 322 19.05 18.07 -4.24
CA PRO A 322 20.06 19.00 -4.72
C PRO A 322 21.34 18.26 -5.17
N LYS A 323 22.36 18.98 -5.63
CA LYS A 323 23.69 18.41 -5.91
C LYS A 323 24.17 17.48 -4.77
N GLY A 324 24.60 16.27 -5.11
CA GLY A 324 25.11 15.29 -4.15
C GLY A 324 25.02 13.84 -4.63
N SER A 325 25.33 12.93 -3.71
CA SER A 325 25.29 11.47 -3.90
C SER A 325 24.25 10.84 -2.97
N TYR A 326 23.28 10.13 -3.52
CA TYR A 326 22.13 9.61 -2.77
C TYR A 326 21.90 8.12 -2.99
N GLU A 327 21.33 7.45 -1.99
CA GLU A 327 20.83 6.07 -2.06
C GLU A 327 19.37 6.03 -1.62
N CYS A 328 18.50 5.48 -2.45
CA CYS A 328 17.11 5.22 -2.05
C CYS A 328 17.06 4.02 -1.10
N THR A 329 16.54 4.25 0.12
CA THR A 329 16.42 3.20 1.14
C THR A 329 15.45 2.08 0.77
N VAL A 330 14.53 2.31 -0.18
CA VAL A 330 13.52 1.33 -0.57
C VAL A 330 13.94 0.49 -1.77
N SER A 331 14.52 1.11 -2.80
CA SER A 331 14.91 0.41 -4.04
C SER A 331 16.40 0.09 -4.13
N GLY A 332 17.23 0.63 -3.24
CA GLY A 332 18.68 0.53 -3.34
C GLY A 332 19.29 1.26 -4.53
N LEU A 333 18.52 2.02 -5.31
CA LEU A 333 19.03 2.82 -6.44
C LEU A 333 19.96 3.92 -5.89
N ARG A 334 21.18 4.06 -6.45
CA ARG A 334 22.07 5.17 -6.11
C ARG A 334 22.30 6.09 -7.31
N TRP A 335 22.48 7.37 -7.05
CA TRP A 335 22.76 8.35 -8.09
C TRP A 335 23.60 9.53 -7.60
N LEU A 336 24.41 10.06 -8.50
CA LEU A 336 25.17 11.30 -8.32
C LEU A 336 24.63 12.35 -9.28
N CYS A 337 24.37 13.55 -8.76
CA CYS A 337 23.98 14.71 -9.57
C CYS A 337 24.78 15.96 -9.18
N GLU A 338 25.20 16.73 -10.18
CA GLU A 338 25.95 17.98 -10.00
C GLU A 338 25.04 19.22 -9.87
N ARG A 339 23.73 19.04 -10.08
CA ARG A 339 22.69 20.06 -9.98
C ARG A 339 21.46 19.48 -9.30
N ASP A 340 20.48 20.34 -9.04
CA ASP A 340 19.16 19.92 -8.55
C ASP A 340 18.47 19.02 -9.58
N VAL A 341 17.96 17.89 -9.10
CA VAL A 341 17.26 16.91 -9.92
C VAL A 341 15.94 16.52 -9.30
N ILE A 342 15.01 16.17 -10.18
CA ILE A 342 13.76 15.50 -9.82
C ILE A 342 13.66 14.27 -10.70
N LEU A 343 13.70 13.10 -10.08
CA LEU A 343 13.59 11.83 -10.78
C LEU A 343 12.41 11.04 -10.24
N LYS A 344 11.73 10.35 -11.16
CA LYS A 344 10.67 9.40 -10.88
C LYS A 344 11.05 8.05 -11.46
N TYR A 345 10.67 6.98 -10.80
CA TYR A 345 10.82 5.65 -11.36
C TYR A 345 9.85 4.65 -10.77
N HIS A 346 9.70 3.53 -11.44
CA HIS A 346 9.02 2.36 -10.90
C HIS A 346 9.68 1.08 -11.41
N PHE A 347 9.38 -0.03 -10.76
CA PHE A 347 9.80 -1.35 -11.24
C PHE A 347 8.92 -1.81 -12.40
N ARG A 348 9.54 -2.48 -13.37
CA ARG A 348 8.90 -3.17 -14.50
C ARG A 348 9.09 -4.67 -14.35
N ASN A 349 8.25 -5.44 -15.05
CA ASN A 349 8.32 -6.89 -15.08
C ASN A 349 9.29 -7.35 -16.20
N TRP A 350 10.18 -8.32 -15.94
CA TRP A 350 11.02 -8.94 -16.98
C TRP A 350 10.31 -10.04 -17.77
N ASP A 351 9.14 -10.54 -17.33
CA ASP A 351 8.35 -11.59 -18.01
C ASP A 351 8.20 -11.36 -19.52
N PRO A 352 7.87 -10.13 -20.01
CA PRO A 352 7.77 -9.85 -21.44
C PRO A 352 9.08 -10.03 -22.23
N TYR A 353 10.23 -9.95 -21.55
CA TYR A 353 11.57 -10.02 -22.14
C TYR A 353 12.27 -11.36 -21.85
N SER A 354 11.63 -12.25 -21.09
CA SER A 354 12.24 -13.51 -20.63
C SER A 354 12.72 -14.42 -21.78
N GLN A 355 11.95 -14.53 -22.87
CA GLN A 355 12.36 -15.32 -24.03
C GLN A 355 13.47 -14.64 -24.83
N LEU A 356 13.38 -13.31 -25.00
CA LEU A 356 14.41 -12.52 -25.67
C LEU A 356 15.76 -12.64 -24.97
N LEU A 357 15.78 -12.55 -23.63
CA LEU A 357 16.99 -12.74 -22.83
C LEU A 357 17.60 -14.13 -23.06
N LYS A 358 16.79 -15.19 -23.07
CA LYS A 358 17.26 -16.55 -23.37
C LYS A 358 17.87 -16.66 -24.77
N ASP A 359 17.22 -16.07 -25.77
CA ASP A 359 17.69 -16.09 -27.16
C ASP A 359 19.04 -15.33 -27.29
N MET A 360 19.22 -14.26 -26.52
CA MET A 360 20.48 -13.52 -26.43
C MET A 360 21.52 -14.18 -25.50
N GLN A 361 21.18 -15.28 -24.83
CA GLN A 361 22.01 -15.97 -23.83
C GLN A 361 22.31 -15.13 -22.58
N TYR A 362 21.32 -14.39 -22.09
CA TYR A 362 21.37 -13.63 -20.84
C TYR A 362 20.25 -14.03 -19.88
N THR A 363 20.44 -13.70 -18.61
CA THR A 363 19.41 -13.70 -17.55
C THR A 363 19.39 -12.35 -16.85
N GLN A 364 18.35 -12.06 -16.08
CA GLN A 364 18.30 -10.82 -15.29
C GLN A 364 19.44 -10.79 -14.25
N GLY A 365 19.97 -9.61 -13.94
CA GLY A 365 20.98 -9.41 -12.90
C GLY A 365 20.42 -8.70 -11.67
N GLY A 366 19.26 -8.06 -11.81
CA GLY A 366 18.60 -7.21 -10.83
C GLY A 366 17.25 -6.70 -11.37
N PRO A 367 16.62 -5.71 -10.73
CA PRO A 367 15.33 -5.18 -11.16
C PRO A 367 15.42 -4.43 -12.50
N LEU A 368 14.32 -4.47 -13.27
CA LEU A 368 14.09 -3.57 -14.41
C LEU A 368 13.42 -2.29 -13.89
N LEU A 369 14.04 -1.15 -14.16
CA LEU A 369 13.64 0.17 -13.67
C LEU A 369 13.26 1.06 -14.85
N ASP A 370 12.07 1.65 -14.81
CA ASP A 370 11.67 2.69 -15.74
C ASP A 370 11.88 4.05 -15.08
N ILE A 371 13.00 4.71 -15.43
CA ILE A 371 13.43 5.96 -14.81
C ILE A 371 13.05 7.13 -15.73
N THR A 372 12.48 8.19 -15.16
CA THR A 372 12.12 9.41 -15.86
C THR A 372 12.64 10.62 -15.11
N MET A 373 13.37 11.49 -15.79
CA MET A 373 13.82 12.77 -15.24
C MET A 373 12.72 13.83 -15.48
N GLU A 374 12.20 14.42 -14.40
CA GLU A 374 11.33 15.60 -14.49
C GLU A 374 12.16 16.89 -14.52
N LEU A 375 13.35 16.87 -13.91
CA LEU A 375 14.26 18.00 -13.86
C LEU A 375 15.71 17.50 -13.76
N GLY A 376 16.59 18.11 -14.56
CA GLY A 376 18.03 17.90 -14.49
C GLY A 376 18.50 16.57 -15.10
N GLU A 377 19.78 16.28 -14.90
CA GLU A 377 20.47 15.10 -15.44
C GLU A 377 21.31 14.44 -14.32
N LEU A 378 21.55 13.14 -14.44
CA LEU A 378 22.38 12.38 -13.51
C LEU A 378 23.77 12.19 -14.13
N GLU A 379 24.83 12.32 -13.33
CA GLU A 379 26.19 12.05 -13.75
C GLU A 379 26.50 10.55 -13.65
N GLU A 380 26.03 9.94 -12.57
CA GLU A 380 26.24 8.51 -12.28
C GLU A 380 24.93 7.90 -11.79
N VAL A 381 24.65 6.68 -12.24
CA VAL A 381 23.58 5.84 -11.69
C VAL A 381 24.14 4.46 -11.39
N HIS A 382 23.81 3.94 -10.22
CA HIS A 382 24.19 2.61 -9.77
C HIS A 382 22.92 1.76 -9.64
N LEU A 383 22.77 0.82 -10.56
CA LEU A 383 21.62 -0.09 -10.63
C LEU A 383 21.86 -1.31 -9.72
N PRO A 384 20.94 -1.64 -8.81
CA PRO A 384 21.10 -2.78 -7.90
C PRO A 384 21.18 -4.12 -8.65
N HIS A 385 22.01 -5.05 -8.17
CA HIS A 385 22.08 -6.42 -8.67
C HIS A 385 22.17 -7.45 -7.53
N CYS A 386 21.82 -8.71 -7.82
CA CYS A 386 21.90 -9.80 -6.86
C CYS A 386 23.20 -10.62 -6.94
N VAL A 387 24.02 -10.43 -7.97
CA VAL A 387 25.23 -11.24 -8.21
C VAL A 387 26.27 -11.04 -7.09
N CYS A 388 26.79 -12.15 -6.55
CA CYS A 388 27.92 -12.15 -5.63
C CYS A 388 29.22 -12.32 -6.41
N LEU A 389 30.16 -11.39 -6.22
CA LEU A 389 31.44 -11.37 -6.93
C LEU A 389 32.57 -12.09 -6.17
N GLY A 390 32.28 -12.62 -4.99
CA GLY A 390 33.30 -13.12 -4.07
C GLY A 390 33.96 -14.42 -4.51
N THR A 391 33.20 -15.34 -5.10
CA THR A 391 33.73 -16.62 -5.62
C THR A 391 34.21 -16.52 -7.06
N ASN A 392 33.61 -15.63 -7.85
CA ASN A 392 33.96 -15.44 -9.25
C ASN A 392 33.98 -13.95 -9.66
N PRO A 393 35.13 -13.27 -9.50
CA PRO A 393 35.27 -11.87 -9.90
C PRO A 393 35.12 -11.63 -11.41
N SER A 394 35.25 -12.65 -12.26
CA SER A 394 35.13 -12.48 -13.72
C SER A 394 33.69 -12.16 -14.15
N LEU A 395 32.70 -12.43 -13.30
CA LEU A 395 31.30 -12.10 -13.54
C LEU A 395 31.07 -10.60 -13.77
N ARG A 396 32.00 -9.74 -13.32
CA ARG A 396 31.97 -8.30 -13.63
C ARG A 396 31.99 -8.03 -15.14
N ASN A 397 32.73 -8.85 -15.90
CA ASN A 397 32.86 -8.69 -17.36
C ASN A 397 31.67 -9.29 -18.13
N GLU A 398 30.86 -10.11 -17.46
CA GLU A 398 29.68 -10.77 -18.05
C GLU A 398 28.39 -9.98 -17.82
N MET A 399 28.44 -8.93 -17.01
CA MET A 399 27.31 -8.07 -16.71
C MET A 399 27.19 -6.93 -17.73
N LYS A 400 25.96 -6.69 -18.21
CA LYS A 400 25.61 -5.58 -19.11
C LYS A 400 24.37 -4.88 -18.62
N ILE A 401 24.09 -3.68 -19.12
CA ILE A 401 22.81 -3.02 -18.93
C ILE A 401 21.95 -3.23 -20.18
N LEU A 402 20.72 -3.74 -19.98
CA LEU A 402 19.71 -3.78 -21.03
C LEU A 402 18.95 -2.46 -21.02
N HIS A 403 18.72 -1.89 -22.21
CA HIS A 403 17.77 -0.81 -22.45
C HIS A 403 16.60 -1.36 -23.26
N VAL A 404 15.37 -1.05 -22.85
CA VAL A 404 14.17 -1.33 -23.62
C VAL A 404 13.80 -0.10 -24.44
N GLU A 405 13.71 -0.26 -25.75
CA GLU A 405 13.40 0.81 -26.69
C GLU A 405 12.09 0.50 -27.44
N GLU A 406 11.52 1.48 -28.14
CA GLU A 406 10.26 1.34 -28.87
C GLU A 406 10.26 0.18 -29.88
N HIS A 407 11.43 -0.10 -30.49
CA HIS A 407 11.59 -1.10 -31.56
C HIS A 407 12.45 -2.30 -31.17
N GLY A 408 12.77 -2.49 -29.88
CA GLY A 408 13.59 -3.62 -29.44
C GLY A 408 14.33 -3.37 -28.14
N VAL A 409 15.55 -3.90 -28.06
CA VAL A 409 16.45 -3.71 -26.92
C VAL A 409 17.86 -3.38 -27.39
N SER A 410 18.59 -2.62 -26.59
CA SER A 410 20.02 -2.37 -26.79
C SER A 410 20.81 -2.71 -25.52
N LEU A 411 22.11 -2.89 -25.67
CA LEU A 411 23.02 -3.27 -24.59
C LEU A 411 24.07 -2.18 -24.37
N GLU A 412 24.25 -1.76 -23.13
CA GLU A 412 25.30 -0.85 -22.68
C GLU A 412 26.32 -1.60 -21.82
N GLU A 413 27.60 -1.27 -21.97
CA GLU A 413 28.67 -1.80 -21.14
C GLU A 413 28.65 -1.15 -19.76
N VAL A 414 28.83 -1.95 -18.71
CA VAL A 414 28.87 -1.42 -17.34
C VAL A 414 30.21 -0.70 -17.12
N HIS A 415 30.17 0.51 -16.56
CA HIS A 415 31.39 1.25 -16.24
C HIS A 415 32.16 0.59 -15.08
N GLU A 416 31.44 0.20 -14.03
CA GLU A 416 31.99 -0.50 -12.88
C GLU A 416 30.92 -1.40 -12.25
N VAL A 417 31.26 -2.65 -11.95
CA VAL A 417 30.39 -3.53 -11.15
C VAL A 417 30.96 -3.58 -9.74
N THR A 418 30.21 -3.08 -8.77
CA THR A 418 30.54 -3.05 -7.33
C THR A 418 29.94 -4.27 -6.62
N ARG A 419 29.98 -4.31 -5.28
CA ARG A 419 29.45 -5.45 -4.51
C ARG A 419 27.94 -5.66 -4.72
N PHE A 420 27.16 -4.60 -4.87
CA PHE A 420 25.69 -4.66 -5.00
C PHE A 420 25.12 -3.90 -6.19
N HIS A 421 25.96 -3.20 -6.97
CA HIS A 421 25.49 -2.34 -8.05
C HIS A 421 26.33 -2.37 -9.31
N ALA A 422 25.66 -2.20 -10.45
CA ALA A 422 26.26 -1.88 -11.72
C ALA A 422 26.19 -0.37 -11.97
N LYS A 423 27.35 0.28 -12.06
CA LYS A 423 27.51 1.72 -12.31
C LYS A 423 27.51 2.00 -13.81
N ILE A 424 26.76 3.01 -14.20
CA ILE A 424 26.79 3.64 -15.53
C ILE A 424 27.02 5.15 -15.38
N LEU A 425 27.64 5.74 -16.39
CA LEU A 425 27.98 7.16 -16.46
C LEU A 425 27.12 7.86 -17.51
N HIS A 426 26.67 9.07 -17.21
CA HIS A 426 25.82 9.89 -18.07
C HIS A 426 24.65 9.08 -18.69
N PRO A 427 23.85 8.42 -17.83
CA PRO A 427 22.85 7.44 -18.25
C PRO A 427 21.82 8.05 -19.20
N LYS A 428 21.42 7.24 -20.18
CA LYS A 428 20.23 7.49 -20.98
C LYS A 428 19.09 6.67 -20.40
N PHE A 429 18.00 7.33 -20.05
CA PHE A 429 16.89 6.65 -19.42
C PHE A 429 15.89 6.10 -20.44
N SER A 430 15.65 4.81 -20.29
CA SER A 430 14.54 4.03 -20.79
C SER A 430 14.22 3.02 -19.67
N PRO A 431 13.31 2.04 -19.86
CA PRO A 431 13.31 0.89 -18.98
C PRO A 431 14.68 0.19 -19.06
N ILE A 432 15.43 0.22 -17.97
CA ILE A 432 16.81 -0.24 -17.88
C ILE A 432 17.02 -1.22 -16.73
N GLY A 433 17.92 -2.18 -16.90
CA GLY A 433 18.24 -3.13 -15.83
C GLY A 433 19.49 -3.95 -16.11
N PRO A 434 20.22 -4.37 -15.07
CA PRO A 434 21.40 -5.21 -15.23
C PRO A 434 20.98 -6.62 -15.69
N ILE A 435 21.76 -7.19 -16.61
CA ILE A 435 21.63 -8.56 -17.10
C ILE A 435 22.99 -9.27 -17.02
N LEU A 436 22.97 -10.59 -16.90
CA LEU A 436 24.16 -11.43 -16.76
C LEU A 436 24.17 -12.52 -17.85
N ARG A 437 25.34 -12.76 -18.44
CA ARG A 437 25.51 -13.79 -19.48
C ARG A 437 25.39 -15.21 -18.93
N LEU A 438 24.64 -16.07 -19.63
CA LEU A 438 24.30 -17.45 -19.21
C LEU A 438 25.41 -18.50 -19.39
N LEU A 439 26.60 -18.13 -19.85
CA LEU A 439 27.71 -19.08 -20.01
C LEU A 439 28.26 -19.57 -18.66
N SER A 440 27.99 -18.84 -17.58
CA SER A 440 28.36 -19.22 -16.21
C SER A 440 27.20 -19.98 -15.56
N TRP A 441 27.27 -21.31 -15.49
CA TRP A 441 26.33 -22.10 -14.67
C TRP A 441 26.67 -22.06 -13.17
N ASP A 442 27.75 -21.36 -12.82
CA ASP A 442 28.24 -21.19 -11.46
C ASP A 442 28.15 -19.70 -11.07
N VAL A 443 26.94 -19.29 -10.72
CA VAL A 443 26.65 -17.92 -10.29
C VAL A 443 26.16 -17.96 -8.86
N ASP A 444 26.95 -17.37 -7.98
CA ASP A 444 26.53 -17.11 -6.61
C ASP A 444 25.76 -15.80 -6.54
N VAL A 445 24.69 -15.79 -5.76
CA VAL A 445 23.82 -14.62 -5.58
C VAL A 445 23.59 -14.31 -4.11
N HIS A 446 23.49 -13.03 -3.80
CA HIS A 446 22.91 -12.55 -2.54
C HIS A 446 21.42 -12.91 -2.54
N CYS A 447 20.92 -13.36 -1.39
CA CYS A 447 19.56 -13.84 -1.24
C CYS A 447 18.82 -13.06 -0.16
N GLU A 448 17.50 -13.01 -0.32
CA GLU A 448 16.57 -12.49 0.66
C GLU A 448 15.70 -13.64 1.20
N LEU A 449 15.53 -13.66 2.52
CA LEU A 449 14.57 -14.49 3.22
C LEU A 449 13.47 -13.60 3.83
N MET A 450 12.22 -13.93 3.55
CA MET A 450 11.08 -13.25 4.17
C MET A 450 10.16 -14.26 4.83
N LEU A 451 9.93 -14.10 6.13
CA LEU A 451 9.04 -14.95 6.91
C LEU A 451 7.73 -14.24 7.22
N TYR A 452 6.63 -14.89 6.86
CA TYR A 452 5.28 -14.49 7.22
C TYR A 452 4.58 -15.59 7.98
N LEU A 453 3.88 -15.21 9.04
CA LEU A 453 3.16 -16.12 9.91
C LEU A 453 1.67 -15.78 9.94
N THR A 454 0.83 -16.81 9.88
CA THR A 454 -0.62 -16.72 10.11
C THR A 454 -1.02 -17.68 11.22
N VAL A 455 -1.59 -17.16 12.30
CA VAL A 455 -2.11 -17.98 13.41
C VAL A 455 -3.56 -18.37 13.14
N LYS A 456 -3.87 -19.67 13.22
CA LYS A 456 -5.23 -20.20 13.11
C LYS A 456 -5.48 -21.21 14.23
N ARG A 457 -6.18 -20.78 15.29
CA ARG A 457 -6.43 -21.59 16.49
C ARG A 457 -5.11 -22.09 17.09
N GLU A 458 -4.90 -23.41 17.16
CA GLU A 458 -3.68 -24.05 17.69
C GLU A 458 -2.64 -24.35 16.58
N THR A 459 -2.82 -23.78 15.39
CA THR A 459 -1.95 -24.05 14.23
C THR A 459 -1.36 -22.77 13.69
N LEU A 460 -0.04 -22.77 13.53
CA LEU A 460 0.72 -21.73 12.87
C LEU A 460 0.97 -22.13 11.41
N ILE A 461 0.61 -21.26 10.48
CA ILE A 461 0.98 -21.38 9.08
C ILE A 461 2.16 -20.45 8.84
N SER A 462 3.30 -21.00 8.49
CA SER A 462 4.50 -20.26 8.12
C SER A 462 4.66 -20.25 6.60
N ARG A 463 4.96 -19.07 6.03
CA ARG A 463 5.42 -18.90 4.65
C ARG A 463 6.81 -18.27 4.66
N LEU A 464 7.81 -19.06 4.27
CA LEU A 464 9.20 -18.61 4.14
C LEU A 464 9.56 -18.48 2.67
N TYR A 465 9.74 -17.24 2.21
CA TYR A 465 10.17 -16.92 0.85
C TYR A 465 11.69 -16.92 0.77
N LEU A 466 12.22 -17.46 -0.32
CA LEU A 466 13.65 -17.42 -0.65
C LEU A 466 13.81 -17.04 -2.12
N PHE A 467 14.56 -15.97 -2.37
CA PHE A 467 14.82 -15.50 -3.73
C PHE A 467 16.12 -14.69 -3.79
N PRO A 468 16.74 -14.55 -4.98
CA PRO A 468 17.87 -13.64 -5.15
C PRO A 468 17.46 -12.22 -4.76
N TRP A 469 18.33 -11.49 -4.07
CA TRP A 469 18.02 -10.15 -3.57
C TRP A 469 17.56 -9.24 -4.72
N ASN A 470 16.29 -8.87 -4.70
CA ASN A 470 15.68 -8.04 -5.73
C ASN A 470 14.62 -7.15 -5.08
N PRO A 471 14.87 -5.82 -4.99
CA PRO A 471 13.93 -4.87 -4.38
C PRO A 471 12.51 -4.92 -4.95
N SER A 472 12.34 -5.22 -6.24
CA SER A 472 11.01 -5.35 -6.85
C SER A 472 10.25 -6.56 -6.31
N GLN A 473 10.94 -7.69 -6.10
CA GLN A 473 10.34 -8.89 -5.51
C GLN A 473 10.04 -8.71 -4.03
N ILE A 474 10.91 -8.04 -3.27
CA ILE A 474 10.64 -7.71 -1.87
C ILE A 474 9.33 -6.94 -1.75
N GLN A 475 9.13 -5.94 -2.62
CA GLN A 475 7.91 -5.16 -2.66
C GLN A 475 6.69 -5.99 -3.05
N ALA A 476 6.81 -6.86 -4.06
CA ALA A 476 5.73 -7.74 -4.50
C ALA A 476 5.29 -8.70 -3.39
N VAL A 477 6.24 -9.32 -2.66
CA VAL A 477 5.95 -10.22 -1.53
C VAL A 477 5.28 -9.45 -0.39
N LYS A 478 5.77 -8.24 -0.06
CA LYS A 478 5.13 -7.36 0.96
C LYS A 478 3.66 -7.09 0.60
N GLN A 479 3.39 -6.70 -0.63
CA GLN A 479 2.02 -6.41 -1.09
C GLN A 479 1.13 -7.66 -1.08
N GLN A 480 1.65 -8.81 -1.53
CA GLN A 480 0.91 -10.07 -1.52
C GLN A 480 0.53 -10.48 -0.09
N GLU A 481 1.47 -10.49 0.85
CA GLU A 481 1.22 -10.97 2.21
C GLU A 481 0.39 -9.99 3.05
N MET A 482 0.47 -8.69 2.78
CA MET A 482 -0.46 -7.69 3.34
C MET A 482 -1.92 -8.04 3.00
N SER A 483 -2.19 -8.51 1.78
CA SER A 483 -3.54 -8.92 1.37
C SER A 483 -4.05 -10.20 2.06
N GLU A 484 -3.13 -11.07 2.51
CA GLU A 484 -3.46 -12.33 3.17
C GLU A 484 -3.61 -12.19 4.71
N GLY A 485 -3.30 -11.02 5.26
CA GLY A 485 -3.38 -10.75 6.70
C GLY A 485 -2.31 -11.47 7.53
N SER A 486 -1.20 -11.87 6.91
CA SER A 486 -0.09 -12.52 7.59
C SER A 486 0.81 -11.48 8.28
N LYS A 487 1.35 -11.83 9.44
CA LYS A 487 2.31 -10.99 10.16
C LYS A 487 3.72 -11.26 9.64
N ARG A 488 4.44 -10.22 9.21
CA ARG A 488 5.87 -10.31 8.89
C ARG A 488 6.67 -10.51 10.17
N ILE A 489 7.57 -11.48 10.17
CA ILE A 489 8.56 -11.69 11.22
C ILE A 489 9.92 -11.28 10.68
N LEU A 490 10.66 -10.49 11.47
CA LEU A 490 12.01 -10.08 11.10
C LEU A 490 12.96 -11.24 11.39
N ILE A 491 13.63 -11.70 10.34
CA ILE A 491 14.61 -12.78 10.39
C ILE A 491 15.90 -12.34 9.72
N THR A 492 16.99 -13.04 10.00
CA THR A 492 18.27 -12.82 9.33
C THR A 492 18.26 -13.39 7.91
N ASN A 493 19.10 -12.82 7.04
CA ASN A 493 19.43 -13.38 5.73
C ASN A 493 20.63 -14.34 5.84
N PRO A 494 20.86 -15.24 4.86
CA PRO A 494 22.06 -16.06 4.81
C PRO A 494 23.34 -15.21 4.84
N GLU A 495 24.30 -15.57 5.68
CA GLU A 495 25.57 -14.83 5.81
C GLU A 495 26.50 -15.01 4.60
N GLN A 496 26.24 -16.02 3.76
CA GLN A 496 27.00 -16.33 2.55
C GLN A 496 26.08 -16.29 1.33
N SER A 497 26.67 -16.03 0.16
CA SER A 497 25.96 -16.16 -1.10
C SER A 497 25.54 -17.60 -1.37
N LEU A 498 24.42 -17.76 -2.09
CA LEU A 498 23.90 -19.07 -2.48
C LEU A 498 23.98 -19.25 -3.99
N LYS A 499 24.15 -20.49 -4.42
CA LYS A 499 24.28 -20.84 -5.83
C LYS A 499 22.93 -20.78 -6.54
N LEU A 500 22.87 -20.00 -7.62
CA LEU A 500 21.69 -19.89 -8.47
C LEU A 500 21.40 -21.25 -9.14
N ASN A 501 20.12 -21.56 -9.34
CA ASN A 501 19.58 -22.82 -9.85
C ASN A 501 19.70 -24.03 -8.90
N SER A 502 20.29 -23.88 -7.72
CA SER A 502 20.32 -24.95 -6.71
C SER A 502 18.98 -25.14 -6.00
N SER A 503 18.78 -26.35 -5.46
CA SER A 503 17.61 -26.71 -4.68
C SER A 503 17.85 -26.56 -3.18
N PHE A 504 16.83 -26.15 -2.44
CA PHE A 504 16.88 -25.96 -0.99
C PHE A 504 15.73 -26.70 -0.33
N ARG A 505 15.93 -27.16 0.90
CA ARG A 505 14.86 -27.71 1.76
C ARG A 505 14.78 -26.95 3.08
N LEU A 506 13.56 -26.77 3.58
CA LEU A 506 13.31 -26.21 4.90
C LEU A 506 13.03 -27.33 5.90
N ASN A 507 13.64 -27.24 7.07
CA ASN A 507 13.30 -28.04 8.24
C ASN A 507 12.70 -27.14 9.31
N ILE A 508 11.55 -27.54 9.82
CA ILE A 508 10.95 -26.96 11.01
C ILE A 508 10.56 -28.14 11.91
N PRO A 509 11.21 -28.30 13.08
CA PRO A 509 10.86 -29.34 14.04
C PRO A 509 9.36 -29.29 14.37
N PHE A 510 8.74 -30.46 14.47
CA PHE A 510 7.31 -30.61 14.80
C PHE A 510 6.31 -30.03 13.77
N SER A 511 6.78 -29.60 12.59
CA SER A 511 5.89 -29.31 11.47
C SER A 511 5.14 -30.57 11.05
N THR A 512 3.84 -30.42 10.78
CA THR A 512 2.99 -31.52 10.30
C THR A 512 3.06 -31.66 8.78
N ALA A 513 3.38 -30.57 8.09
CA ALA A 513 3.60 -30.55 6.64
C ALA A 513 4.46 -29.35 6.24
N ILE A 514 5.36 -29.56 5.27
CA ILE A 514 6.08 -28.49 4.55
C ILE A 514 5.85 -28.74 3.06
N ASN A 515 5.32 -27.75 2.35
CA ASN A 515 5.04 -27.84 0.93
C ASN A 515 5.49 -26.56 0.19
N PRO A 516 6.25 -26.68 -0.91
CA PRO A 516 6.88 -27.90 -1.43
C PRO A 516 7.99 -28.42 -0.50
N GLN A 517 8.42 -29.67 -0.66
CA GLN A 517 9.54 -30.22 0.12
C GLN A 517 10.87 -29.53 -0.23
N ARG A 518 11.00 -29.08 -1.47
CA ARG A 518 12.15 -28.34 -1.97
C ARG A 518 11.70 -27.18 -2.86
N ILE A 519 12.46 -26.09 -2.83
CA ILE A 519 12.33 -24.96 -3.77
C ILE A 519 13.63 -24.79 -4.54
N HIS A 520 13.53 -24.28 -5.77
CA HIS A 520 14.71 -23.92 -6.56
C HIS A 520 14.95 -22.42 -6.48
N LEU A 521 16.19 -22.02 -6.18
CA LEU A 521 16.60 -20.63 -6.21
C LEU A 521 16.80 -20.20 -7.65
N ILE A 522 15.80 -19.54 -8.23
CA ILE A 522 15.84 -19.03 -9.60
C ILE A 522 15.35 -17.60 -9.64
N GLN A 523 15.75 -16.87 -10.68
CA GLN A 523 15.25 -15.52 -10.93
C GLN A 523 13.84 -15.59 -11.53
N ARG A 524 12.92 -14.82 -10.96
CA ARG A 524 11.51 -14.70 -11.38
C ARG A 524 11.04 -13.26 -11.13
N ASP A 525 9.98 -12.82 -11.77
CA ASP A 525 9.37 -11.52 -11.47
C ASP A 525 8.00 -11.61 -10.82
N SER A 526 7.27 -12.69 -11.09
CA SER A 526 5.86 -12.84 -10.68
C SER A 526 5.70 -13.71 -9.43
N THR A 527 5.96 -15.01 -9.52
CA THR A 527 5.71 -15.95 -8.41
C THR A 527 7.00 -16.39 -7.73
N THR A 528 7.33 -15.69 -6.65
CA THR A 528 8.44 -16.05 -5.76
C THR A 528 8.20 -17.41 -5.13
N SER A 529 9.23 -18.27 -5.10
CA SER A 529 9.11 -19.57 -4.46
C SER A 529 9.13 -19.41 -2.93
N PHE A 530 8.27 -20.14 -2.24
CA PHE A 530 8.21 -20.14 -0.78
C PHE A 530 7.89 -21.52 -0.25
N PHE A 531 8.34 -21.80 0.97
CA PHE A 531 7.90 -22.95 1.75
C PHE A 531 6.65 -22.56 2.52
N ARG A 532 5.59 -23.36 2.40
CA ARG A 532 4.43 -23.29 3.29
C ARG A 532 4.51 -24.42 4.31
N ALA A 533 4.73 -24.07 5.58
CA ALA A 533 4.76 -25.02 6.67
C ALA A 533 3.51 -24.89 7.56
N ILE A 534 3.02 -26.01 8.06
CA ILE A 534 1.97 -26.08 9.08
C ILE A 534 2.60 -26.62 10.36
N VAL A 535 2.61 -25.81 11.41
CA VAL A 535 3.23 -26.12 12.71
C VAL A 535 2.17 -26.08 13.79
N LYS A 536 2.13 -27.09 14.67
CA LYS A 536 1.26 -27.04 15.85
C LYS A 536 1.89 -26.10 16.87
N MET A 537 1.08 -25.22 17.44
CA MET A 537 1.55 -24.30 18.48
C MET A 537 1.74 -25.08 19.78
N THR A 538 3.00 -25.21 20.19
CA THR A 538 3.42 -26.00 21.35
C THR A 538 3.79 -25.13 22.56
N GLY A 539 3.71 -23.80 22.45
CA GLY A 539 4.13 -22.89 23.51
C GLY A 539 5.65 -22.69 23.60
N VAL A 540 6.40 -23.14 22.59
CA VAL A 540 7.86 -23.00 22.53
C VAL A 540 8.29 -22.27 21.26
N ASP A 541 9.52 -21.74 21.29
CA ASP A 541 10.16 -21.12 20.13
C ASP A 541 10.29 -22.11 18.97
N ILE A 542 10.23 -21.58 17.75
CA ILE A 542 10.28 -22.36 16.52
C ILE A 542 11.65 -22.19 15.89
N GLU A 543 12.42 -23.27 15.89
CA GLU A 543 13.66 -23.36 15.13
C GLU A 543 13.36 -23.60 13.65
N MET A 544 13.99 -22.83 12.77
CA MET A 544 13.90 -23.02 11.32
C MET A 544 15.30 -23.16 10.73
N GLU A 545 15.50 -24.19 9.91
CA GLU A 545 16.78 -24.46 9.25
C GLU A 545 16.61 -24.67 7.75
N LEU A 546 17.39 -23.94 6.96
CA LEU A 546 17.46 -24.09 5.52
C LEU A 546 18.71 -24.90 5.14
N PHE A 547 18.52 -25.92 4.32
CA PHE A 547 19.60 -26.78 3.84
C PHE A 547 19.75 -26.65 2.33
N SER A 548 21.00 -26.66 1.88
CA SER A 548 21.39 -26.78 0.48
C SER A 548 21.14 -28.19 -0.07
N GLU A 549 21.32 -28.35 -1.39
CA GLU A 549 21.20 -29.62 -2.10
C GLU A 549 22.14 -30.72 -1.59
N ASP A 550 23.31 -30.33 -1.08
CA ASP A 550 24.29 -31.22 -0.46
C ASP A 550 24.15 -31.34 1.07
N GLU A 551 22.97 -30.99 1.59
CA GLU A 551 22.55 -31.22 2.99
C GLU A 551 23.36 -30.44 4.04
N ARG A 552 24.02 -29.35 3.65
CA ARG A 552 24.64 -28.40 4.59
C ARG A 552 23.62 -27.36 5.03
N THR A 553 23.64 -26.99 6.31
CA THR A 553 22.85 -25.87 6.82
C THR A 553 23.42 -24.55 6.26
N VAL A 554 22.60 -23.81 5.52
CA VAL A 554 22.96 -22.51 4.91
C VAL A 554 22.34 -21.33 5.65
N TRP A 555 21.31 -21.58 6.45
CA TRP A 555 20.67 -20.59 7.30
C TRP A 555 19.93 -21.28 8.45
N LYS A 556 19.92 -20.62 9.61
CA LYS A 556 19.24 -21.10 10.83
C LYS A 556 18.76 -19.90 11.64
N GLU A 557 17.53 -19.98 12.14
CA GLU A 557 16.92 -18.91 12.94
C GLU A 557 16.01 -19.49 14.01
N MET A 558 15.91 -18.77 15.13
CA MET A 558 14.99 -19.06 16.22
C MET A 558 13.89 -18.00 16.24
N VAL A 559 12.66 -18.40 15.94
CA VAL A 559 11.51 -17.49 15.99
C VAL A 559 10.84 -17.61 17.36
N SER A 560 10.85 -16.52 18.12
CA SER A 560 10.32 -16.52 19.49
C SER A 560 8.80 -16.67 19.50
N HIS A 561 8.29 -17.48 20.44
CA HIS A 561 6.86 -17.67 20.66
C HIS A 561 6.09 -16.35 20.82
N ASP A 562 6.65 -15.38 21.53
CA ASP A 562 6.00 -14.10 21.82
C ASP A 562 5.82 -13.23 20.57
N GLU A 563 6.61 -13.48 19.51
CA GLU A 563 6.47 -12.76 18.24
C GLU A 563 5.23 -13.17 17.47
N PHE A 564 4.68 -14.36 17.71
CA PHE A 564 3.53 -14.88 16.97
C PHE A 564 2.34 -15.31 17.82
N VAL A 565 2.36 -15.12 19.13
CA VAL A 565 1.20 -15.38 20.01
C VAL A 565 0.63 -14.09 20.59
N THR A 566 -0.60 -13.76 20.20
CA THR A 566 -1.46 -12.83 20.95
C THR A 566 -2.22 -13.63 22.00
N GLU A 567 -2.01 -13.31 23.29
CA GLU A 567 -2.54 -14.04 24.45
C GLU A 567 -3.98 -14.57 24.27
N THR A 568 -4.10 -15.89 24.10
CA THR A 568 -5.34 -16.64 24.29
C THR A 568 -5.04 -17.84 25.17
N HIS A 569 -5.43 -17.75 26.43
CA HIS A 569 -5.56 -18.88 27.36
C HIS A 569 -6.76 -18.55 28.26
N SER A 570 -7.62 -19.46 28.73
CA SER A 570 -7.77 -20.90 28.62
C SER A 570 -9.02 -21.22 29.44
N THR A 571 -9.76 -22.28 29.13
CA THR A 571 -10.33 -23.10 30.21
C THR A 571 -10.50 -24.53 29.73
N SER A 572 -9.73 -25.42 30.36
CA SER A 572 -9.94 -26.85 30.42
C SER A 572 -10.99 -27.16 31.51
N ALA A 573 -11.90 -28.07 31.16
CA ALA A 573 -12.64 -29.03 31.98
C ALA A 573 -13.44 -28.58 33.22
N VAL A 574 -14.77 -28.79 33.16
CA VAL A 574 -15.53 -29.62 34.13
C VAL A 574 -16.68 -30.36 33.41
N LEU A 575 -16.84 -31.64 33.75
CA LEU A 575 -17.87 -32.60 33.33
C LEU A 575 -19.25 -32.31 33.98
N GLY A 576 -20.35 -32.65 33.29
CA GLY A 576 -21.57 -33.10 33.98
C GLY A 576 -22.92 -32.65 33.42
N ALA A 577 -23.55 -33.55 32.66
CA ALA A 577 -24.98 -33.92 32.67
C ALA A 577 -26.11 -32.85 32.63
N GLY A 578 -26.94 -32.96 31.59
CA GLY A 578 -28.40 -33.13 31.79
C GLY A 578 -29.33 -32.00 31.35
N GLY A 579 -30.05 -32.23 30.24
CA GLY A 579 -31.48 -31.92 30.09
C GLY A 579 -31.91 -30.48 29.76
N PRO A 580 -32.97 -30.29 28.94
CA PRO A 580 -33.28 -29.02 28.29
C PRO A 580 -34.29 -28.17 29.07
N ALA A 581 -34.09 -26.85 29.13
CA ALA A 581 -35.15 -25.89 29.42
C ALA A 581 -34.80 -24.52 28.83
N GLU A 582 -35.70 -23.99 28.02
CA GLU A 582 -35.69 -22.60 27.56
C GLU A 582 -35.65 -21.64 28.75
N SER A 583 -34.59 -20.84 28.84
CA SER A 583 -34.63 -19.54 29.53
C SER A 583 -33.50 -18.64 29.01
N SER A 584 -33.89 -17.48 28.48
CA SER A 584 -33.14 -16.22 28.43
C SER A 584 -31.61 -16.31 28.58
N LEU A 585 -30.88 -16.28 27.47
CA LEU A 585 -29.45 -16.00 27.46
C LEU A 585 -29.19 -14.51 27.73
N THR A 586 -29.37 -14.09 28.98
CA THR A 586 -28.63 -12.95 29.54
C THR A 586 -27.41 -13.53 30.25
N GLY A 587 -26.26 -13.58 29.58
CA GLY A 587 -25.01 -14.02 30.20
C GLY A 587 -24.64 -13.14 31.40
N SER A 588 -23.94 -13.72 32.38
CA SER A 588 -23.37 -12.99 33.54
C SER A 588 -22.62 -11.72 33.06
N ALA A 589 -22.65 -10.64 33.84
CA ALA A 589 -21.93 -9.40 33.51
C ALA A 589 -20.44 -9.63 33.19
N GLU A 590 -19.82 -10.59 33.87
CA GLU A 590 -18.45 -11.01 33.58
C GLU A 590 -18.32 -11.65 32.19
N GLN A 591 -19.28 -12.48 31.79
CA GLN A 591 -19.29 -13.11 30.47
C GLN A 591 -19.54 -12.09 29.35
N GLN A 592 -20.38 -11.08 29.61
CA GLN A 592 -20.60 -9.97 28.68
C GLN A 592 -19.31 -9.16 28.49
N LEU A 593 -18.65 -8.73 29.57
CA LEU A 593 -17.38 -8.01 29.47
C LEU A 593 -16.26 -8.85 28.81
N ARG A 594 -16.19 -10.16 29.10
CA ARG A 594 -15.23 -11.06 28.43
C ARG A 594 -15.49 -11.16 26.93
N SER A 595 -16.75 -11.27 26.52
CA SER A 595 -17.11 -11.38 25.09
C SER A 595 -16.82 -10.10 24.30
N VAL A 596 -16.93 -8.94 24.95
CA VAL A 596 -16.73 -7.64 24.30
C VAL A 596 -15.33 -7.08 24.53
N ARG A 597 -14.47 -7.73 25.32
CA ARG A 597 -13.17 -7.22 25.75
C ARG A 597 -12.31 -6.68 24.59
N THR A 598 -12.14 -7.48 23.55
CA THR A 598 -11.34 -7.10 22.37
C THR A 598 -11.89 -5.85 21.70
N GLU A 599 -13.21 -5.78 21.59
CA GLU A 599 -13.88 -4.68 20.90
C GLU A 599 -14.03 -3.44 21.78
N PHE A 600 -14.16 -3.61 23.09
CA PHE A 600 -14.04 -2.54 24.07
C PHE A 600 -12.65 -1.91 23.97
N VAL A 601 -11.57 -2.71 24.02
CA VAL A 601 -10.18 -2.21 23.90
C VAL A 601 -9.94 -1.52 22.56
N LYS A 602 -10.54 -2.01 21.46
CA LYS A 602 -10.42 -1.39 20.14
C LYS A 602 -11.19 -0.06 20.03
N ARG A 603 -12.42 -0.01 20.56
CA ARG A 603 -13.39 1.05 20.22
C ARG A 603 -13.62 2.10 21.31
N VAL A 604 -13.29 1.83 22.57
CA VAL A 604 -13.49 2.80 23.66
C VAL A 604 -12.58 4.02 23.50
N SER A 605 -13.16 5.21 23.58
CA SER A 605 -12.43 6.48 23.41
C SER A 605 -11.64 6.86 24.67
N GLY A 606 -10.58 7.65 24.51
CA GLY A 606 -9.78 8.15 25.63
C GLY A 606 -10.59 8.94 26.69
N PRO A 607 -11.48 9.87 26.30
CA PRO A 607 -12.35 10.56 27.25
C PRO A 607 -13.27 9.60 28.02
N VAL A 608 -13.88 8.63 27.33
CA VAL A 608 -14.74 7.62 27.97
C VAL A 608 -13.94 6.76 28.95
N LEU A 609 -12.67 6.42 28.65
CA LEU A 609 -11.82 5.68 29.59
C LEU A 609 -11.50 6.46 30.87
N ASN A 610 -11.26 7.77 30.77
CA ASN A 610 -10.96 8.60 31.93
C ASN A 610 -12.20 8.74 32.83
N GLU A 611 -13.36 9.05 32.23
CA GLU A 611 -14.64 9.14 32.95
C GLU A 611 -15.05 7.78 33.55
N LEU A 612 -14.80 6.69 32.83
CA LEU A 612 -15.05 5.34 33.33
C LEU A 612 -14.15 5.02 34.53
N LEU A 613 -12.87 5.40 34.47
CA LEU A 613 -11.92 5.20 35.56
C LEU A 613 -12.34 5.99 36.82
N ASP A 614 -12.77 7.24 36.65
CA ASP A 614 -13.29 8.07 37.75
C ASP A 614 -14.58 7.50 38.35
N GLY A 615 -15.50 7.01 37.50
CA GLY A 615 -16.71 6.32 37.92
C GLY A 615 -16.42 5.02 38.68
N LEU A 616 -15.43 4.23 38.25
CA LEU A 616 -15.03 3.01 38.94
C LEU A 616 -14.46 3.28 40.34
N LEU A 617 -13.75 4.38 40.53
CA LEU A 617 -13.27 4.81 41.86
C LEU A 617 -14.43 5.28 42.74
N GLN A 618 -15.34 6.10 42.19
CA GLN A 618 -16.51 6.61 42.90
C GLN A 618 -17.44 5.47 43.39
N HIS A 619 -17.60 4.43 42.57
CA HIS A 619 -18.40 3.25 42.91
C HIS A 619 -17.62 2.17 43.69
N THR A 620 -16.43 2.48 44.21
CA THR A 620 -15.58 1.57 45.00
C THR A 620 -15.19 0.26 44.30
N VAL A 621 -15.22 0.25 42.95
CA VAL A 621 -14.78 -0.90 42.15
C VAL A 621 -13.25 -0.96 42.15
N ILE A 622 -12.57 0.18 42.05
CA ILE A 622 -11.11 0.29 42.16
C ILE A 622 -10.72 1.16 43.36
N ASN A 623 -9.51 0.97 43.89
CA ASN A 623 -8.95 1.79 44.94
C ASN A 623 -8.05 2.91 44.37
N GLN A 624 -7.57 3.82 45.24
CA GLN A 624 -6.76 4.96 44.81
C GLN A 624 -5.41 4.53 44.18
N GLU A 625 -4.80 3.46 44.67
CA GLU A 625 -3.51 2.96 44.14
C GLU A 625 -3.67 2.39 42.72
N GLU A 626 -4.73 1.62 42.50
CA GLU A 626 -5.14 1.07 41.20
C GLU A 626 -5.49 2.17 40.19
N MET A 627 -6.15 3.25 40.65
CA MET A 627 -6.44 4.42 39.84
C MET A 627 -5.15 5.12 39.37
N GLU A 628 -4.20 5.36 40.29
CA GLU A 628 -2.94 6.02 39.94
C GLU A 628 -2.06 5.15 39.03
N SER A 629 -2.07 3.82 39.19
CA SER A 629 -1.32 2.91 38.30
C SER A 629 -1.86 2.92 36.86
N VAL A 630 -3.18 3.10 36.68
CA VAL A 630 -3.78 3.18 35.34
C VAL A 630 -3.63 4.58 34.73
N LYS A 631 -3.65 5.65 35.55
CA LYS A 631 -3.51 7.03 35.07
C LYS A 631 -2.19 7.28 34.35
N VAL A 632 -1.11 6.66 34.82
CA VAL A 632 0.24 6.81 34.23
C VAL A 632 0.41 6.11 32.87
N ILE A 633 -0.53 5.26 32.46
CA ILE A 633 -0.50 4.59 31.16
C ILE A 633 -0.75 5.62 30.04
N ALA A 634 0.21 5.77 29.13
CA ALA A 634 0.14 6.72 28.02
C ALA A 634 -0.67 6.18 26.82
N GLU A 635 -0.60 4.88 26.56
CA GLU A 635 -1.28 4.25 25.43
C GLU A 635 -2.77 4.00 25.76
N ARG A 636 -3.69 4.49 24.92
CA ARG A 636 -5.14 4.32 25.10
C ARG A 636 -5.55 2.84 25.14
N THR A 637 -4.96 2.02 24.27
CA THR A 637 -5.22 0.58 24.11
C THR A 637 -4.80 -0.19 25.37
N GLU A 638 -3.59 0.05 25.87
CA GLU A 638 -3.09 -0.49 27.14
C GLU A 638 -3.95 -0.03 28.32
N LYS A 639 -4.32 1.26 28.38
CA LYS A 639 -5.21 1.79 29.42
C LYS A 639 -6.57 1.10 29.43
N ALA A 640 -7.18 0.91 28.26
CA ALA A 640 -8.45 0.20 28.13
C ALA A 640 -8.35 -1.25 28.58
N ARG A 641 -7.24 -1.91 28.22
CA ARG A 641 -6.97 -3.31 28.57
C ARG A 641 -6.82 -3.47 30.08
N ASP A 642 -6.07 -2.58 30.70
CA ASP A 642 -5.81 -2.63 32.14
C ASP A 642 -7.09 -2.39 32.96
N ILE A 643 -7.94 -1.45 32.52
CA ILE A 643 -9.25 -1.17 33.14
C ILE A 643 -10.17 -2.39 33.07
N ILE A 644 -10.37 -2.98 31.89
CA ILE A 644 -11.31 -4.09 31.74
C ILE A 644 -10.80 -5.36 32.43
N ASP A 645 -9.49 -5.63 32.39
CA ASP A 645 -8.89 -6.81 33.05
C ASP A 645 -8.91 -6.67 34.57
N MET A 646 -8.67 -5.47 35.08
CA MET A 646 -8.81 -5.16 36.50
C MET A 646 -10.25 -5.40 36.98
N VAL A 647 -11.25 -4.94 36.24
CA VAL A 647 -12.67 -5.15 36.59
C VAL A 647 -13.04 -6.64 36.52
N LEU A 648 -12.57 -7.36 35.49
CA LEU A 648 -12.80 -8.80 35.33
C LEU A 648 -12.21 -9.61 36.51
N ARG A 649 -11.03 -9.23 37.03
CA ARG A 649 -10.42 -9.87 38.21
C ARG A 649 -11.23 -9.70 39.49
N LYS A 650 -12.06 -8.65 39.58
CA LYS A 650 -12.88 -8.32 40.76
C LYS A 650 -14.28 -8.96 40.72
N GLY A 651 -14.59 -9.74 39.69
CA GLY A 651 -15.78 -10.60 39.63
C GLY A 651 -17.06 -9.90 39.17
N THR A 652 -18.16 -10.67 39.14
CA THR A 652 -19.44 -10.30 38.51
C THR A 652 -20.04 -8.98 38.97
N GLU A 653 -19.97 -8.63 40.27
CA GLU A 653 -20.55 -7.38 40.78
C GLU A 653 -19.82 -6.15 40.23
N SER A 654 -18.48 -6.22 40.17
CA SER A 654 -17.63 -5.19 39.58
C SER A 654 -17.88 -5.04 38.08
N CYS A 655 -18.08 -6.17 37.39
CA CYS A 655 -18.43 -6.20 35.98
C CYS A 655 -19.79 -5.54 35.70
N SER A 656 -20.81 -5.80 36.53
CA SER A 656 -22.13 -5.16 36.41
C SER A 656 -22.05 -3.65 36.60
N ARG A 657 -21.25 -3.18 37.56
CA ARG A 657 -21.03 -1.75 37.81
C ARG A 657 -20.33 -1.05 36.64
N MET A 658 -19.31 -1.68 36.05
CA MET A 658 -18.66 -1.17 34.85
C MET A 658 -19.61 -1.14 33.64
N ILE A 659 -20.44 -2.17 33.44
CA ILE A 659 -21.45 -2.20 32.37
C ILE A 659 -22.43 -1.02 32.51
N ASN A 660 -22.96 -0.79 33.72
CA ASN A 660 -23.92 0.29 33.94
C ASN A 660 -23.28 1.67 33.72
N LEU A 661 -22.05 1.87 34.20
CA LEU A 661 -21.28 3.09 33.92
C LEU A 661 -21.01 3.27 32.42
N LEU A 662 -20.67 2.20 31.71
CA LEU A 662 -20.39 2.26 30.27
C LEU A 662 -21.66 2.58 29.46
N VAL A 663 -22.83 2.07 29.87
CA VAL A 663 -24.12 2.41 29.26
C VAL A 663 -24.47 3.88 29.45
N GLU A 664 -24.13 4.48 30.59
CA GLU A 664 -24.34 5.90 30.85
C GLU A 664 -23.36 6.79 30.07
N LEU A 665 -22.09 6.38 29.99
CA LEU A 665 -21.02 7.16 29.37
C LEU A 665 -21.00 7.06 27.83
N ASP A 666 -21.33 5.90 27.27
CA ASP A 666 -21.34 5.68 25.82
C ASP A 666 -22.40 4.64 25.39
N PRO A 667 -23.68 5.07 25.29
CA PRO A 667 -24.78 4.21 24.84
C PRO A 667 -24.57 3.63 23.43
N CYS A 668 -23.85 4.35 22.56
CA CYS A 668 -23.55 3.94 21.20
C CYS A 668 -22.55 2.78 21.18
N LEU A 669 -21.49 2.85 21.98
CA LEU A 669 -20.53 1.76 22.17
C LEU A 669 -21.22 0.53 22.78
N CYS A 670 -22.08 0.70 23.80
CA CYS A 670 -22.80 -0.41 24.40
C CYS A 670 -23.74 -1.12 23.39
N SER A 671 -24.46 -0.36 22.56
CA SER A 671 -25.30 -0.94 21.50
C SER A 671 -24.48 -1.70 20.45
N LEU A 672 -23.27 -1.20 20.13
CA LEU A 672 -22.38 -1.81 19.15
C LEU A 672 -21.69 -3.07 19.71
N LEU A 673 -21.40 -3.07 21.01
CA LEU A 673 -20.86 -4.21 21.74
C LEU A 673 -21.94 -5.23 22.17
N GLN A 674 -23.22 -4.95 21.90
CA GLN A 674 -24.36 -5.77 22.34
C GLN A 674 -24.40 -5.97 23.88
N ILE A 675 -23.97 -4.96 24.63
CA ILE A 675 -23.99 -4.95 26.10
C ILE A 675 -25.41 -4.60 26.55
N ASN A 676 -26.00 -5.43 27.42
CA ASN A 676 -27.32 -5.20 27.99
C ASN A 676 -27.20 -4.75 29.45
N THR A 677 -27.99 -3.75 29.87
CA THR A 677 -28.05 -3.32 31.27
C THR A 677 -28.42 -4.48 32.18
N VAL A 678 -27.62 -4.73 33.21
CA VAL A 678 -27.88 -5.78 34.21
C VAL A 678 -28.56 -5.12 35.41
N GLY A 679 -29.76 -5.59 35.74
CA GLY A 679 -30.48 -5.10 36.92
C GLY A 679 -29.63 -5.26 38.19
N VAL A 680 -29.48 -4.18 38.94
CA VAL A 680 -28.75 -4.20 40.23
C VAL A 680 -29.57 -5.02 41.23
N PRO A 681 -29.03 -6.09 41.84
CA PRO A 681 -29.64 -6.68 43.02
C PRO A 681 -29.52 -5.66 44.16
N THR A 682 -30.64 -5.21 44.70
CA THR A 682 -30.74 -4.37 45.90
C THR A 682 -30.13 -5.02 47.13
#